data_AF-K0K0L4-F1
#
_entry.id   AF-K0K0L4-F1
#
_cell.length_a   1.000
_cell.length_b   1.000
_cell.length_c   1.000
_cell.angle_alpha   90.00
_cell.angle_beta   90.00
_cell.angle_gamma   90.00
#
_symmetry.space_group_name_H-M   'P 1'
#
loop_
_entity.id
_entity.type
_entity.pdbx_description
1 polymer ?
#
loop_
_entity_poly.entity_id
_entity_poly.type
_entity_poly.pdbx_seq_one_letter_code
_entity_poly.pdbx_strand_id
1 'polypeptide(L)'
;MTRAWVFPGQGSQKQGMGADLFDRFPAEVAVADRVIGLPLRELCADVRGEYLDKTRYVQPAVFAVTTLAGRAALAAGPPPDLAAGHSLGEYAALHLAGCLDFETALRLVVRRGELMGEARGGAMLAVLGLPRARVEAVLAEVEDVDLANDNLPDQVVLAGSRDGVRAVIEAVRRLGAGRCVPLAVSIAAHSRFMADAAARFADVLREVRFAPPAFPVLANVTAEPHHRDTIADLLRRHFTQPVRWWDTQCRLARAGVAEPVEIGPGEVLTKMWRRAAPVLPPPDSPTVHTPPVPTPLAHIPLAHTPPVPTPTVHPRSSPVPAQPPEASEFRKSPDPEVSGSPDPEVIPHRPAAAGAPGSAALRADYGVRHACLAGSLDHGVTSPALVRRLSDAGLLGFHGTRGLAVDAVRRALDELRHVARYGMAWPTGVDEPAIADLYLAHGVRHVEVAGAHAGVSPDLVRFRFADGPRQVLVRVADPATAARFLKPADPAVLRALVAEGRLTARDASAAAGLPVATDIAVERDWPAVLPAVPKAGGARVGVAGVGTPSAVAAAFTLGADFVLTTTVNQATPEAATSDAAKDLLAALDVADTRDAPDPDLFELGGRAPVARKGTLYAARAERLYRLYLRHDRIEDVPAADRAELERTHFGRPLDEVWSGLGVRARDDRHRLALVFAAYCREATAAALAGVAGQRLNYRVPSGPDVGAFNGFAAGTPLAHWRARHPDLIAEELMSRTGPGR
;
A
#
# COMPACT_ATOMS: atom_id res chain seq x y z
N MET A 1 22.84 -32.95 12.23
CA MET A 1 22.35 -31.73 11.58
C MET A 1 23.14 -30.57 12.12
N THR A 2 23.63 -29.70 11.24
CA THR A 2 24.44 -28.54 11.61
C THR A 2 23.60 -27.55 12.41
N ARG A 3 24.07 -27.17 13.60
CA ARG A 3 23.39 -26.21 14.47
C ARG A 3 23.90 -24.82 14.17
N ALA A 4 22.99 -23.95 13.77
CA ALA A 4 23.30 -22.53 13.63
C ALA A 4 22.57 -21.68 14.65
N TRP A 5 23.27 -20.68 15.19
CA TRP A 5 22.65 -19.60 15.97
C TRP A 5 22.61 -18.32 15.16
N VAL A 6 21.46 -17.65 15.18
CA VAL A 6 21.29 -16.34 14.56
C VAL A 6 20.94 -15.28 15.60
N PHE A 7 21.51 -14.09 15.47
CA PHE A 7 21.37 -13.01 16.44
C PHE A 7 20.67 -11.81 15.79
N PRO A 8 19.53 -11.34 16.33
CA PRO A 8 18.78 -10.26 15.73
C PRO A 8 19.48 -8.91 15.91
N GLY A 9 19.15 -7.98 15.03
CA GLY A 9 19.64 -6.60 15.06
C GLY A 9 18.65 -5.63 15.71
N GLN A 10 18.90 -4.34 15.48
CA GLN A 10 17.93 -3.29 15.81
C GLN A 10 16.61 -3.53 15.04
N GLY A 11 15.48 -3.38 15.72
CA GLY A 11 14.14 -3.72 15.23
C GLY A 11 13.52 -4.94 15.92
N SER A 12 14.29 -5.68 16.71
CA SER A 12 13.81 -6.83 17.49
C SER A 12 13.52 -6.51 18.97
N GLN A 13 13.82 -5.29 19.40
CA GLN A 13 13.54 -4.83 20.76
C GLN A 13 12.05 -4.90 21.07
N LYS A 14 11.75 -5.21 22.33
CA LYS A 14 10.41 -5.09 22.90
C LYS A 14 10.53 -4.59 24.33
N GLN A 15 9.52 -3.86 24.78
CA GLN A 15 9.46 -3.39 26.16
C GLN A 15 9.57 -4.57 27.13
N GLY A 16 10.42 -4.42 28.16
CA GLY A 16 10.67 -5.44 29.17
C GLY A 16 11.55 -6.61 28.72
N MET A 17 12.24 -6.51 27.58
CA MET A 17 13.15 -7.55 27.12
C MET A 17 14.27 -7.86 28.14
N GLY A 18 14.61 -9.13 28.31
CA GLY A 18 15.69 -9.59 29.19
C GLY A 18 15.39 -9.55 30.68
N ALA A 19 14.16 -9.23 31.10
CA ALA A 19 13.78 -9.15 32.51
C ALA A 19 14.08 -10.42 33.32
N ASP A 20 13.96 -11.59 32.69
CA ASP A 20 14.25 -12.92 33.24
C ASP A 20 15.75 -13.28 33.23
N LEU A 21 16.58 -12.48 32.54
CA LEU A 21 18.03 -12.70 32.42
C LEU A 21 18.83 -11.85 33.40
N PHE A 22 18.35 -10.65 33.75
CA PHE A 22 19.14 -9.70 34.54
C PHE A 22 19.55 -10.24 35.92
N ASP A 23 18.65 -10.93 36.62
CA ASP A 23 18.95 -11.50 37.93
C ASP A 23 19.85 -12.74 37.86
N ARG A 24 19.96 -13.36 36.67
CA ARG A 24 20.85 -14.50 36.41
C ARG A 24 22.29 -14.06 36.11
N PHE A 25 22.49 -12.83 35.65
CA PHE A 25 23.78 -12.30 35.23
C PHE A 25 24.06 -10.90 35.82
N PRO A 26 24.08 -10.76 37.16
CA PRO A 26 24.18 -9.45 37.81
C PRO A 26 25.51 -8.72 37.54
N ALA A 27 26.60 -9.46 37.31
CA ALA A 27 27.91 -8.86 37.01
C ALA A 27 27.92 -8.18 35.63
N GLU A 28 27.40 -8.85 34.61
CA GLU A 28 27.26 -8.31 33.26
C GLU A 28 26.26 -7.14 33.22
N VAL A 29 25.16 -7.22 33.98
CA VAL A 29 24.22 -6.09 34.14
C VAL A 29 24.93 -4.88 34.77
N ALA A 30 25.72 -5.07 35.83
CA ALA A 30 26.48 -3.97 36.45
C ALA A 30 27.52 -3.34 35.50
N VAL A 31 28.15 -4.15 34.64
CA VAL A 31 29.01 -3.64 33.56
C VAL A 31 28.19 -2.85 32.55
N ALA A 32 27.02 -3.37 32.14
CA ALA A 32 26.16 -2.69 31.19
C ALA A 32 25.67 -1.34 31.71
N ASP A 33 25.23 -1.28 32.96
CA ASP A 33 24.79 -0.04 33.62
C ASP A 33 25.89 1.02 33.59
N ARG A 34 27.13 0.62 33.94
CA ARG A 34 28.29 1.51 33.95
C ARG A 34 28.68 1.99 32.55
N VAL A 35 28.69 1.10 31.56
CA VAL A 35 29.16 1.41 30.20
C VAL A 35 28.13 2.19 29.41
N ILE A 36 26.84 1.88 29.56
CA ILE A 36 25.74 2.59 28.90
C ILE A 36 25.46 3.93 29.61
N GLY A 37 25.73 3.99 30.91
CA GLY A 37 25.45 5.16 31.75
C GLY A 37 23.98 5.25 32.20
N LEU A 38 23.20 4.19 32.04
CA LEU A 38 21.81 4.06 32.47
C LEU A 38 21.57 2.63 32.96
N PRO A 39 20.69 2.42 33.96
CA PRO A 39 20.32 1.07 34.38
C PRO A 39 19.70 0.28 33.22
N LEU A 40 20.32 -0.84 32.83
CA LEU A 40 19.90 -1.68 31.72
C LEU A 40 18.45 -2.16 31.90
N ARG A 41 18.05 -2.45 33.14
CA ARG A 41 16.66 -2.84 33.45
C ARG A 41 15.68 -1.72 33.14
N GLU A 42 16.00 -0.47 33.47
CA GLU A 42 15.16 0.69 33.16
C GLU A 42 15.16 0.99 31.67
N LEU A 43 16.33 0.88 31.02
CA LEU A 43 16.51 1.06 29.59
C LEU A 43 15.66 0.09 28.77
N CYS A 44 15.63 -1.19 29.17
CA CYS A 44 14.82 -2.22 28.51
C CYS A 44 13.35 -2.15 28.91
N ALA A 45 13.02 -1.70 30.12
CA ALA A 45 11.64 -1.49 30.55
C ALA A 45 10.98 -0.30 29.84
N ASP A 46 11.76 0.72 29.48
CA ASP A 46 11.38 1.90 28.70
C ASP A 46 9.93 2.38 28.93
N VAL A 47 9.56 2.50 30.21
CA VAL A 47 8.16 2.75 30.63
C VAL A 47 7.60 4.04 30.05
N ARG A 48 8.49 4.99 29.71
CA ARG A 48 8.16 6.29 29.13
C ARG A 48 8.37 6.36 27.61
N GLY A 49 8.85 5.30 26.96
CA GLY A 49 9.14 5.29 25.53
C GLY A 49 10.26 6.25 25.11
N GLU A 50 11.21 6.53 26.00
CA GLU A 50 12.25 7.54 25.79
C GLU A 50 13.52 6.98 25.14
N TYR A 51 13.71 5.66 25.15
CA TYR A 51 15.00 5.04 24.86
C TYR A 51 15.00 4.12 23.64
N LEU A 52 14.09 3.14 23.57
CA LEU A 52 14.17 2.04 22.61
C LEU A 52 13.90 2.47 21.15
N ASP A 53 13.44 3.70 20.93
CA ASP A 53 13.29 4.31 19.60
C ASP A 53 14.55 5.06 19.13
N LYS A 54 15.52 5.29 20.01
CA LYS A 54 16.75 6.03 19.70
C LYS A 54 17.91 5.06 19.49
N THR A 55 18.52 5.11 18.31
CA THR A 55 19.66 4.27 17.89
C THR A 55 20.77 4.15 18.94
N ARG A 56 21.13 5.26 19.59
CA ARG A 56 22.15 5.31 20.66
C ARG A 56 21.87 4.42 21.88
N TYR A 57 20.60 4.12 22.14
CA TYR A 57 20.15 3.39 23.33
C TYR A 57 19.67 1.99 22.98
N VAL A 58 18.93 1.83 21.89
CA VAL A 58 18.41 0.53 21.47
C VAL A 58 19.52 -0.45 21.09
N GLN A 59 20.60 0.01 20.46
CA GLN A 59 21.70 -0.87 20.08
C GLN A 59 22.40 -1.53 21.28
N PRO A 60 22.89 -0.76 22.28
CA PRO A 60 23.50 -1.38 23.46
C PRO A 60 22.50 -2.23 24.27
N ALA A 61 21.23 -1.82 24.35
CA ALA A 61 20.19 -2.60 25.03
C ALA A 61 19.97 -3.98 24.37
N VAL A 62 19.77 -4.01 23.05
CA VAL A 62 19.57 -5.26 22.30
C VAL A 62 20.81 -6.12 22.36
N PHE A 63 22.01 -5.55 22.22
CA PHE A 63 23.26 -6.29 22.35
C PHE A 63 23.40 -6.94 23.74
N ALA A 64 23.17 -6.18 24.82
CA ALA A 64 23.30 -6.70 26.18
C ALA A 64 22.31 -7.85 26.42
N VAL A 65 21.03 -7.67 26.10
CA VAL A 65 20.02 -8.74 26.26
C VAL A 65 20.35 -9.96 25.41
N THR A 66 20.77 -9.77 24.16
CA THR A 66 21.10 -10.86 23.25
C THR A 66 22.30 -11.68 23.71
N THR A 67 23.33 -11.01 24.25
CA THR A 67 24.52 -11.69 24.78
C THR A 67 24.23 -12.42 26.09
N LEU A 68 23.41 -11.86 26.98
CA LEU A 68 22.92 -12.58 28.17
C LEU A 68 22.13 -13.85 27.79
N ALA A 69 21.25 -13.75 26.79
CA ALA A 69 20.50 -14.89 26.27
C ALA A 69 21.44 -15.96 25.66
N GLY A 70 22.45 -15.53 24.91
CA GLY A 70 23.45 -16.45 24.35
C GLY A 70 24.32 -17.13 25.40
N ARG A 71 24.70 -16.42 26.47
CA ARG A 71 25.41 -17.01 27.62
C ARG A 71 24.54 -18.05 28.33
N ALA A 72 23.25 -17.75 28.54
CA ALA A 72 22.30 -18.72 29.06
C ALA A 72 22.19 -19.97 28.16
N ALA A 73 22.17 -19.79 26.84
CA ALA A 73 22.13 -20.90 25.89
C ALA A 73 23.42 -21.75 25.90
N LEU A 74 24.60 -21.12 25.96
CA LEU A 74 25.89 -21.82 26.08
C LEU A 74 26.02 -22.60 27.39
N ALA A 75 25.43 -22.09 28.47
CA ALA A 75 25.38 -22.81 29.74
C ALA A 75 24.42 -24.01 29.72
N ALA A 76 23.38 -23.96 28.88
CA ALA A 76 22.35 -24.99 28.79
C ALA A 76 22.67 -26.11 27.78
N GLY A 77 23.64 -25.92 26.89
CA GLY A 77 23.95 -26.90 25.86
C GLY A 77 25.20 -26.57 25.04
N PRO A 78 25.56 -27.43 24.06
CA PRO A 78 26.77 -27.20 23.28
C PRO A 78 26.67 -25.97 22.38
N PRO A 79 27.81 -25.33 22.06
CA PRO A 79 27.88 -24.18 21.17
C PRO A 79 27.35 -24.51 19.77
N PRO A 80 27.01 -23.49 18.95
CA PRO A 80 26.64 -23.71 17.56
C PRO A 80 27.85 -24.13 16.72
N ASP A 81 27.59 -24.86 15.64
CA ASP A 81 28.59 -25.18 14.61
C ASP A 81 28.87 -23.94 13.73
N LEU A 82 27.90 -23.02 13.64
CA LEU A 82 28.01 -21.77 12.89
C LEU A 82 27.14 -20.66 13.51
N ALA A 83 27.58 -19.41 13.44
CA ALA A 83 26.80 -18.27 13.89
C ALA A 83 26.71 -17.16 12.84
N ALA A 84 25.63 -16.40 12.87
CA ALA A 84 25.51 -15.16 12.09
C ALA A 84 24.64 -14.15 12.84
N GLY A 85 24.88 -12.86 12.66
CA GLY A 85 24.06 -11.84 13.30
C GLY A 85 23.64 -10.76 12.33
N HIS A 86 22.35 -10.42 12.30
CA HIS A 86 21.83 -9.42 11.37
C HIS A 86 22.18 -8.02 11.87
N SER A 87 22.93 -7.26 11.07
CA SER A 87 23.40 -5.92 11.44
C SER A 87 24.05 -5.93 12.85
N LEU A 88 23.46 -5.25 13.83
CA LEU A 88 23.91 -5.21 15.22
C LEU A 88 24.19 -6.61 15.82
N GLY A 89 23.41 -7.64 15.45
CA GLY A 89 23.58 -8.98 15.99
C GLY A 89 24.97 -9.60 15.75
N GLU A 90 25.70 -9.12 14.75
CA GLU A 90 27.07 -9.58 14.44
C GLU A 90 28.04 -9.35 15.61
N TYR A 91 27.85 -8.26 16.35
CA TYR A 91 28.65 -7.97 17.54
C TYR A 91 28.40 -8.98 18.65
N ALA A 92 27.13 -9.39 18.83
CA ALA A 92 26.78 -10.42 19.81
C ALA A 92 27.35 -11.79 19.40
N ALA A 93 27.29 -12.12 18.11
CA ALA A 93 27.88 -13.35 17.57
C ALA A 93 29.40 -13.40 17.79
N LEU A 94 30.12 -12.32 17.48
CA LEU A 94 31.56 -12.20 17.70
C LEU A 94 31.94 -12.30 19.18
N HIS A 95 31.18 -11.64 20.07
CA HIS A 95 31.38 -11.76 21.51
C HIS A 95 31.21 -13.20 22.00
N LEU A 96 30.11 -13.87 21.62
CA LEU A 96 29.83 -15.24 22.04
C LEU A 96 30.80 -16.26 21.44
N ALA A 97 31.39 -15.96 20.28
CA ALA A 97 32.50 -16.71 19.69
C ALA A 97 33.84 -16.43 20.36
N GLY A 98 33.90 -15.59 21.41
CA GLY A 98 35.10 -15.29 22.16
C GLY A 98 36.07 -14.32 21.48
N CYS A 99 35.64 -13.61 20.43
CA CYS A 99 36.49 -12.65 19.74
C CYS A 99 36.76 -11.38 20.58
N LEU A 100 35.84 -11.07 21.50
CA LEU A 100 35.85 -9.89 22.37
C LEU A 100 35.27 -10.25 23.73
N ASP A 101 35.82 -9.65 24.81
CA ASP A 101 35.14 -9.66 26.11
C ASP A 101 33.87 -8.79 26.08
N PHE A 102 33.00 -8.98 27.08
CA PHE A 102 31.68 -8.34 27.13
C PHE A 102 31.76 -6.81 27.22
N GLU A 103 32.66 -6.27 28.05
CA GLU A 103 32.79 -4.83 28.27
C GLU A 103 33.31 -4.14 27.00
N THR A 104 34.34 -4.70 26.36
CA THR A 104 34.90 -4.20 25.11
C THR A 104 33.87 -4.23 23.99
N ALA A 105 33.15 -5.35 23.82
CA ALA A 105 32.12 -5.48 22.81
C ALA A 105 30.96 -4.49 23.04
N LEU A 106 30.52 -4.31 24.30
CA LEU A 106 29.48 -3.34 24.63
C LEU A 106 29.93 -1.90 24.36
N ARG A 107 31.18 -1.54 24.71
CA ARG A 107 31.74 -0.20 24.41
C ARG A 107 31.75 0.08 22.91
N LEU A 108 32.12 -0.91 22.09
CA LEU A 108 32.04 -0.80 20.63
C LEU A 108 30.59 -0.57 20.16
N VAL A 109 29.62 -1.30 20.73
CA VAL A 109 28.21 -1.14 20.36
C VAL A 109 27.64 0.21 20.82
N VAL A 110 27.96 0.68 22.02
CA VAL A 110 27.59 2.03 22.49
C VAL A 110 28.13 3.05 21.50
N ARG A 111 29.41 2.97 21.16
CA ARG A 111 30.04 3.91 20.25
C ARG A 111 29.47 3.84 18.84
N ARG A 112 29.15 2.64 18.35
CA ARG A 112 28.43 2.45 17.08
C ARG A 112 27.05 3.11 17.11
N GLY A 113 26.28 2.88 18.17
CA GLY A 113 24.94 3.45 18.32
C GLY A 113 24.96 4.99 18.37
N GLU A 114 25.94 5.58 19.04
CA GLU A 114 26.19 7.03 19.03
C GLU A 114 26.51 7.53 17.62
N LEU A 115 27.55 7.00 16.99
CA LEU A 115 28.01 7.46 15.68
C LEU A 115 26.94 7.32 14.60
N MET A 116 26.20 6.19 14.59
CA MET A 116 25.09 6.00 13.66
C MET A 116 23.91 6.93 13.99
N GLY A 117 23.63 7.17 15.28
CA GLY A 117 22.55 8.05 15.73
C GLY A 117 22.81 9.55 15.54
N GLU A 118 24.09 9.95 15.42
CA GLU A 118 24.49 11.32 15.11
C GLU A 118 24.23 11.70 13.64
N ALA A 119 24.19 10.71 12.74
CA ALA A 119 23.94 10.96 11.32
C ALA A 119 22.52 11.49 11.11
N ARG A 120 22.39 12.55 10.29
CA ARG A 120 21.11 13.21 9.98
C ARG A 120 20.87 13.28 8.48
N GLY A 121 19.63 13.55 8.10
CA GLY A 121 19.25 13.81 6.70
C GLY A 121 19.03 12.55 5.84
N GLY A 122 19.22 11.36 6.41
CA GLY A 122 18.97 10.09 5.73
C GLY A 122 17.56 9.53 5.94
N ALA A 123 17.22 8.53 5.14
CA ALA A 123 16.04 7.69 5.30
C ALA A 123 16.35 6.26 4.86
N MET A 124 15.55 5.30 5.34
CA MET A 124 15.60 3.92 4.89
C MET A 124 14.23 3.46 4.39
N LEU A 125 14.25 2.58 3.38
CA LEU A 125 13.07 2.09 2.68
C LEU A 125 13.17 0.60 2.47
N ALA A 126 12.25 -0.18 3.03
CA ALA A 126 12.11 -1.58 2.65
C ALA A 126 11.35 -1.67 1.31
N VAL A 127 11.91 -2.39 0.35
CA VAL A 127 11.27 -2.71 -0.94
C VAL A 127 10.97 -4.21 -0.93
N LEU A 128 9.69 -4.55 -1.03
CA LEU A 128 9.14 -5.90 -0.96
C LEU A 128 8.55 -6.33 -2.30
N GLY A 129 8.59 -7.60 -2.64
CA GLY A 129 7.96 -8.15 -3.85
C GLY A 129 8.67 -7.80 -5.16
N LEU A 130 9.93 -7.34 -5.11
CA LEU A 130 10.76 -7.13 -6.29
C LEU A 130 12.03 -7.99 -6.23
N PRO A 131 12.35 -8.74 -7.30
CA PRO A 131 13.63 -9.43 -7.40
C PRO A 131 14.80 -8.44 -7.31
N ARG A 132 15.91 -8.88 -6.70
CA ARG A 132 17.13 -8.08 -6.53
C ARG A 132 17.57 -7.34 -7.80
N ALA A 133 17.61 -8.03 -8.95
CA ALA A 133 18.00 -7.45 -10.24
C ALA A 133 17.10 -6.28 -10.69
N ARG A 134 15.81 -6.29 -10.34
CA ARG A 134 14.90 -5.18 -10.66
C ARG A 134 15.15 -3.98 -9.75
N VAL A 135 15.49 -4.22 -8.49
CA VAL A 135 15.88 -3.13 -7.58
C VAL A 135 17.20 -2.50 -8.03
N GLU A 136 18.14 -3.29 -8.53
CA GLU A 136 19.38 -2.76 -9.11
C GLU A 136 19.13 -1.87 -10.32
N ALA A 137 18.20 -2.25 -11.20
CA ALA A 137 17.79 -1.39 -12.32
C ALA A 137 17.19 -0.06 -11.83
N VAL A 138 16.38 -0.07 -10.76
CA VAL A 138 15.86 1.16 -10.14
C VAL A 138 16.99 2.03 -9.58
N LEU A 139 17.94 1.42 -8.87
CA LEU A 139 19.08 2.14 -8.29
C LEU A 139 20.01 2.74 -9.35
N ALA A 140 20.01 2.21 -10.58
CA ALA A 140 20.73 2.81 -11.69
C ALA A 140 20.08 4.09 -12.23
N GLU A 141 18.79 4.30 -11.96
CA GLU A 141 18.02 5.48 -12.39
C GLU A 141 17.90 6.57 -11.31
N VAL A 142 18.37 6.30 -10.09
CA VAL A 142 18.17 7.18 -8.94
C VAL A 142 19.49 7.47 -8.25
N GLU A 143 19.78 8.75 -8.03
CA GLU A 143 20.95 9.18 -7.28
C GLU A 143 20.70 9.15 -5.75
N ASP A 144 21.80 9.19 -4.98
CA ASP A 144 21.76 9.31 -3.51
C ASP A 144 21.03 8.19 -2.75
N VAL A 145 21.01 6.97 -3.29
CA VAL A 145 20.49 5.78 -2.60
C VAL A 145 21.42 4.58 -2.81
N ASP A 146 21.68 3.85 -1.73
CA ASP A 146 22.41 2.58 -1.74
C ASP A 146 21.53 1.42 -1.26
N LEU A 147 21.92 0.20 -1.61
CA LEU A 147 21.43 -1.00 -0.95
C LEU A 147 22.01 -1.06 0.49
N ALA A 148 21.14 -1.16 1.49
CA ALA A 148 21.52 -1.28 2.89
C ALA A 148 21.37 -2.70 3.43
N ASN A 149 20.32 -3.43 3.03
CA ASN A 149 20.13 -4.82 3.41
C ASN A 149 19.59 -5.62 2.23
N ASP A 150 20.22 -6.75 1.94
CA ASP A 150 19.70 -7.77 1.03
C ASP A 150 19.15 -8.92 1.87
N ASN A 151 17.85 -8.89 2.19
CA ASN A 151 17.27 -9.73 3.24
C ASN A 151 16.68 -11.04 2.70
N LEU A 152 15.92 -10.97 1.61
CA LEU A 152 15.28 -12.10 0.93
C LEU A 152 15.33 -11.87 -0.59
N PRO A 153 15.06 -12.88 -1.43
CA PRO A 153 15.13 -12.74 -2.90
C PRO A 153 14.21 -11.64 -3.45
N ASP A 154 13.13 -11.36 -2.72
CA ASP A 154 12.11 -10.37 -3.01
C ASP A 154 12.00 -9.28 -1.92
N GLN A 155 12.97 -9.17 -1.00
CA GLN A 155 12.98 -8.13 0.03
C GLN A 155 14.37 -7.55 0.22
N VAL A 156 14.48 -6.26 -0.04
CA VAL A 156 15.68 -5.47 0.25
C VAL A 156 15.33 -4.23 1.07
N VAL A 157 16.34 -3.61 1.66
CA VAL A 157 16.24 -2.30 2.30
C VAL A 157 17.24 -1.38 1.63
N LEU A 158 16.78 -0.20 1.27
CA LEU A 158 17.55 0.85 0.63
C LEU A 158 17.76 1.99 1.63
N ALA A 159 18.89 2.67 1.55
CA ALA A 159 19.23 3.79 2.41
C ALA A 159 19.80 4.94 1.59
N GLY A 160 19.33 6.15 1.86
CA GLY A 160 19.73 7.30 1.04
C GLY A 160 19.27 8.64 1.58
N SER A 161 19.44 9.68 0.78
CA SER A 161 18.81 10.97 1.03
C SER A 161 17.28 10.81 1.01
N ARG A 162 16.55 11.72 1.68
CA ARG A 162 15.08 11.68 1.68
C ARG A 162 14.50 11.79 0.27
N ASP A 163 15.14 12.59 -0.59
CA ASP A 163 14.70 12.80 -1.96
C ASP A 163 15.05 11.61 -2.85
N GLY A 164 16.24 11.03 -2.70
CA GLY A 164 16.61 9.77 -3.37
C GLY A 164 15.66 8.63 -3.01
N VAL A 165 15.35 8.46 -1.72
CA VAL A 165 14.36 7.46 -1.26
C VAL A 165 12.98 7.72 -1.87
N ARG A 166 12.53 8.97 -2.00
CA ARG A 166 11.27 9.30 -2.69
C ARG A 166 11.32 8.96 -4.19
N ALA A 167 12.43 9.27 -4.85
CA ALA A 167 12.63 8.93 -6.26
C ALA A 167 12.61 7.41 -6.49
N VAL A 168 13.17 6.62 -5.56
CA VAL A 168 13.02 5.15 -5.57
C VAL A 168 11.56 4.73 -5.40
N ILE A 169 10.81 5.34 -4.47
CA ILE A 169 9.38 5.03 -4.30
C ILE A 169 8.63 5.29 -5.62
N GLU A 170 8.91 6.42 -6.28
CA GLU A 170 8.31 6.75 -7.58
C GLU A 170 8.73 5.76 -8.67
N ALA A 171 10.01 5.39 -8.74
CA ALA A 171 10.51 4.42 -9.72
C ALA A 171 9.92 3.02 -9.52
N VAL A 172 9.86 2.53 -8.27
CA VAL A 172 9.19 1.26 -7.93
C VAL A 172 7.70 1.34 -8.25
N ARG A 173 7.05 2.49 -8.01
CA ARG A 173 5.66 2.73 -8.39
C ARG A 173 5.47 2.69 -9.91
N ARG A 174 6.38 3.27 -10.70
CA ARG A 174 6.37 3.20 -12.18
C ARG A 174 6.51 1.77 -12.69
N LEU A 175 7.29 0.94 -12.01
CA LEU A 175 7.45 -0.48 -12.38
C LEU A 175 6.18 -1.31 -12.14
N GLY A 176 5.22 -0.81 -11.35
CA GLY A 176 3.96 -1.51 -11.06
C GLY A 176 4.16 -2.85 -10.35
N ALA A 177 5.34 -3.08 -9.78
CA ALA A 177 5.72 -4.30 -9.10
C ALA A 177 6.49 -3.93 -7.82
N GLY A 178 6.08 -4.51 -6.70
CA GLY A 178 6.68 -4.30 -5.39
C GLY A 178 6.02 -3.24 -4.51
N ARG A 179 6.27 -3.35 -3.21
CA ARG A 179 5.73 -2.49 -2.15
C ARG A 179 6.88 -1.79 -1.44
N CYS A 180 6.80 -0.48 -1.35
CA CYS A 180 7.74 0.35 -0.61
C CYS A 180 7.20 0.63 0.80
N VAL A 181 8.00 0.36 1.84
CA VAL A 181 7.67 0.60 3.25
C VAL A 181 8.77 1.45 3.88
N PRO A 182 8.55 2.74 4.14
CA PRO A 182 9.51 3.57 4.86
C PRO A 182 9.77 2.99 6.25
N LEU A 183 11.05 2.91 6.63
CA LEU A 183 11.41 2.48 7.98
C LEU A 183 11.43 3.71 8.91
N ALA A 184 10.98 3.53 10.15
CA ALA A 184 10.89 4.58 11.16
C ALA A 184 12.28 4.94 11.74
N VAL A 185 13.21 5.31 10.87
CA VAL A 185 14.57 5.73 11.20
C VAL A 185 14.96 6.93 10.34
N SER A 186 15.69 7.87 10.93
CA SER A 186 16.14 9.11 10.26
C SER A 186 17.60 9.06 9.82
N ILE A 187 18.15 7.84 9.77
CA ILE A 187 19.53 7.53 9.39
C ILE A 187 19.51 6.78 8.06
N ALA A 188 20.57 6.92 7.26
CA ALA A 188 20.79 6.09 6.07
C ALA A 188 21.85 5.02 6.40
N ALA A 189 21.50 4.05 7.25
CA ALA A 189 22.46 3.04 7.72
C ALA A 189 22.94 2.11 6.59
N HIS A 190 24.14 1.53 6.75
CA HIS A 190 24.71 0.56 5.81
C HIS A 190 24.90 1.12 4.39
N SER A 191 25.23 2.41 4.28
CA SER A 191 25.36 3.13 3.00
C SER A 191 26.52 4.13 3.03
N ARG A 192 26.83 4.72 1.88
CA ARG A 192 27.85 5.77 1.76
C ARG A 192 27.64 6.94 2.71
N PHE A 193 26.41 7.21 3.14
CA PHE A 193 26.07 8.27 4.08
C PHE A 193 26.64 8.06 5.49
N MET A 194 27.16 6.86 5.79
CA MET A 194 27.83 6.56 7.05
C MET A 194 29.36 6.67 6.98
N ALA A 195 29.94 7.20 5.90
CA ALA A 195 31.39 7.25 5.72
C ALA A 195 32.12 7.96 6.88
N ASP A 196 31.62 9.10 7.34
CA ASP A 196 32.21 9.85 8.47
C ASP A 196 32.11 9.06 9.78
N ALA A 197 30.97 8.41 10.02
CA ALA A 197 30.78 7.53 11.17
C ALA A 197 31.74 6.32 11.11
N ALA A 198 31.94 5.74 9.93
CA ALA A 198 32.85 4.63 9.71
C ALA A 198 34.31 5.03 9.94
N ALA A 199 34.72 6.23 9.52
CA ALA A 199 36.07 6.75 9.76
C ALA A 199 36.32 6.94 11.26
N ARG A 200 35.40 7.59 11.98
CA ARG A 200 35.49 7.77 13.44
C ARG A 200 35.43 6.45 14.20
N PHE A 201 34.69 5.46 13.70
CA PHE A 201 34.65 4.13 14.30
C PHE A 201 35.93 3.33 14.04
N ALA A 202 36.58 3.52 12.90
CA ALA A 202 37.88 2.91 12.60
C ALA A 202 38.94 3.28 13.65
N ASP A 203 38.90 4.52 14.15
CA ASP A 203 39.81 4.98 15.20
C ASP A 203 39.67 4.17 16.49
N VAL A 204 38.43 3.85 16.86
CA VAL A 204 38.11 3.03 18.03
C VAL A 204 38.50 1.56 17.80
N LEU A 205 38.26 1.04 16.59
CA LEU A 205 38.63 -0.33 16.24
C LEU A 205 40.15 -0.57 16.26
N ARG A 206 40.97 0.46 16.02
CA ARG A 206 42.45 0.37 16.10
C ARG A 206 42.95 0.09 17.52
N GLU A 207 42.18 0.43 18.54
CA GLU A 207 42.52 0.22 19.95
C GLU A 207 42.08 -1.16 20.46
N VAL A 208 41.27 -1.88 19.69
CA VAL A 208 40.70 -3.16 20.08
C VAL A 208 41.52 -4.33 19.55
N ARG A 209 41.82 -5.29 20.41
CA ARG A 209 42.44 -6.57 20.05
C ARG A 209 41.39 -7.65 19.92
N PHE A 210 41.25 -8.19 18.72
CA PHE A 210 40.35 -9.32 18.46
C PHE A 210 41.06 -10.67 18.68
N ALA A 211 40.37 -11.63 19.29
CA ALA A 211 40.78 -13.02 19.33
C ALA A 211 40.20 -13.80 18.13
N PRO A 212 40.80 -14.95 17.73
CA PRO A 212 40.18 -15.82 16.72
C PRO A 212 38.83 -16.37 17.22
N PRO A 213 37.82 -16.49 16.34
CA PRO A 213 36.52 -17.06 16.72
C PRO A 213 36.64 -18.53 17.13
N ALA A 214 36.04 -18.91 18.27
CA ALA A 214 35.98 -20.30 18.73
C ALA A 214 35.05 -21.18 17.88
N PHE A 215 34.08 -20.56 17.23
CA PHE A 215 33.23 -21.14 16.18
C PHE A 215 33.04 -20.13 15.05
N PRO A 216 32.81 -20.56 13.79
CA PRO A 216 32.68 -19.64 12.67
C PRO A 216 31.53 -18.65 12.84
N VAL A 217 31.81 -17.36 12.61
CA VAL A 217 30.81 -16.28 12.58
C VAL A 217 30.78 -15.66 11.19
N LEU A 218 29.65 -15.71 10.50
CA LEU A 218 29.51 -15.12 9.17
C LEU A 218 29.42 -13.59 9.25
N ALA A 219 30.25 -12.91 8.46
CA ALA A 219 30.28 -11.46 8.37
C ALA A 219 29.14 -10.92 7.52
N ASN A 220 28.50 -9.83 7.95
CA ASN A 220 27.38 -9.23 7.20
C ASN A 220 27.78 -8.74 5.79
N VAL A 221 29.01 -8.24 5.66
CA VAL A 221 29.50 -7.58 4.44
C VAL A 221 29.86 -8.57 3.32
N THR A 222 30.30 -9.77 3.69
CA THR A 222 30.80 -10.77 2.74
C THR A 222 29.97 -12.05 2.70
N ALA A 223 29.15 -12.29 3.74
CA ALA A 223 28.55 -13.58 4.06
C ALA A 223 29.57 -14.72 4.22
N GLU A 224 30.85 -14.39 4.47
CA GLU A 224 31.94 -15.33 4.72
C GLU A 224 32.32 -15.34 6.21
N PRO A 225 32.90 -16.44 6.73
CA PRO A 225 33.40 -16.48 8.10
C PRO A 225 34.42 -15.38 8.37
N HIS A 226 34.32 -14.76 9.55
CA HIS A 226 35.34 -13.87 10.07
C HIS A 226 36.65 -14.61 10.32
N HIS A 227 37.75 -13.97 9.93
CA HIS A 227 39.10 -14.29 10.43
C HIS A 227 39.57 -13.16 11.34
N ARG A 228 40.35 -13.51 12.37
CA ARG A 228 40.91 -12.55 13.35
C ARG A 228 41.40 -11.24 12.71
N ASP A 229 42.20 -11.38 11.67
CA ASP A 229 42.90 -10.25 11.04
C ASP A 229 41.98 -9.38 10.16
N THR A 230 40.76 -9.84 9.90
CA THR A 230 39.77 -9.16 9.05
C THR A 230 38.60 -8.56 9.82
N ILE A 231 38.39 -8.93 11.10
CA ILE A 231 37.22 -8.49 11.88
C ILE A 231 37.12 -6.97 11.92
N ALA A 232 38.22 -6.28 12.24
CA ALA A 232 38.22 -4.82 12.34
C ALA A 232 37.83 -4.14 11.02
N ASP A 233 38.41 -4.56 9.89
CA ASP A 233 38.06 -3.98 8.59
C ASP A 233 36.60 -4.28 8.20
N LEU A 234 36.13 -5.51 8.43
CA LEU A 234 34.76 -5.89 8.12
C LEU A 234 33.74 -5.12 8.97
N LEU A 235 33.99 -4.93 10.27
CA LEU A 235 33.14 -4.13 11.15
C LEU A 235 33.13 -2.64 10.78
N ARG A 236 34.26 -2.09 10.31
CA ARG A 236 34.33 -0.73 9.75
C ARG A 236 33.50 -0.63 8.48
N ARG A 237 33.72 -1.54 7.51
CA ARG A 237 33.00 -1.57 6.22
C ARG A 237 31.51 -1.76 6.41
N HIS A 238 31.10 -2.47 7.45
CA HIS A 238 29.70 -2.74 7.79
C HIS A 238 28.88 -1.46 8.04
N PHE A 239 29.49 -0.31 8.35
CA PHE A 239 28.77 0.97 8.39
C PHE A 239 28.29 1.42 7.00
N THR A 240 29.09 1.15 5.98
CA THR A 240 28.95 1.71 4.63
C THR A 240 28.55 0.71 3.55
N GLN A 241 28.57 -0.59 3.87
CA GLN A 241 28.28 -1.67 2.94
C GLN A 241 27.05 -2.46 3.39
N PRO A 242 26.30 -3.05 2.44
CA PRO A 242 25.06 -3.73 2.74
C PRO A 242 25.25 -4.93 3.64
N VAL A 243 24.22 -5.22 4.42
CA VAL A 243 24.03 -6.51 5.10
C VAL A 243 23.55 -7.54 4.09
N ARG A 244 24.41 -8.49 3.71
CA ARG A 244 24.14 -9.55 2.72
C ARG A 244 23.45 -10.76 3.36
N TRP A 245 22.29 -10.53 3.97
CA TRP A 245 21.59 -11.55 4.76
C TRP A 245 21.04 -12.71 3.93
N TRP A 246 20.59 -12.46 2.69
CA TRP A 246 20.18 -13.51 1.77
C TRP A 246 21.33 -14.50 1.50
N ASP A 247 22.54 -13.99 1.25
CA ASP A 247 23.73 -14.81 1.05
C ASP A 247 24.12 -15.56 2.33
N THR A 248 24.01 -14.91 3.50
CA THR A 248 24.19 -15.56 4.81
C THR A 248 23.23 -16.75 4.97
N GLN A 249 21.94 -16.59 4.65
CA GLN A 249 20.96 -17.67 4.73
C GLN A 249 21.25 -18.79 3.73
N CYS A 250 21.64 -18.46 2.51
CA CYS A 250 22.07 -19.45 1.52
C CYS A 250 23.29 -20.24 1.97
N ARG A 251 24.26 -19.60 2.64
CA ARG A 251 25.42 -20.29 3.20
C ARG A 251 25.03 -21.21 4.37
N LEU A 252 24.16 -20.76 5.26
CA LEU A 252 23.61 -21.59 6.33
C LEU A 252 22.92 -22.84 5.78
N ALA A 253 22.07 -22.69 4.75
CA ALA A 253 21.39 -23.80 4.10
C ALA A 253 22.36 -24.80 3.45
N ARG A 254 23.37 -24.30 2.72
CA ARG A 254 24.43 -25.14 2.13
C ARG A 254 25.22 -25.91 3.18
N ALA A 255 25.42 -25.34 4.37
CA ALA A 255 26.07 -26.00 5.50
C ALA A 255 25.19 -27.06 6.19
N GLY A 256 23.99 -27.35 5.68
CA GLY A 256 23.10 -28.38 6.22
C GLY A 256 22.28 -27.94 7.43
N VAL A 257 22.11 -26.63 7.62
CA VAL A 257 21.21 -26.08 8.65
C VAL A 257 19.76 -26.23 8.19
N ALA A 258 18.93 -26.92 8.99
CA ALA A 258 17.50 -27.08 8.70
C ALA A 258 16.68 -25.85 9.16
N GLU A 259 16.89 -25.40 10.40
CA GLU A 259 16.34 -24.17 10.95
C GLU A 259 17.34 -23.60 11.97
N PRO A 260 17.79 -22.34 11.83
CA PRO A 260 18.67 -21.71 12.79
C PRO A 260 17.90 -21.36 14.08
N VAL A 261 18.60 -21.36 15.21
CA VAL A 261 18.05 -20.94 16.49
C VAL A 261 18.30 -19.44 16.65
N GLU A 262 17.24 -18.65 16.71
CA GLU A 262 17.35 -17.21 17.00
C GLU A 262 17.56 -17.00 18.51
N ILE A 263 18.69 -16.36 18.85
CA ILE A 263 19.07 -16.02 20.21
C ILE A 263 18.94 -14.51 20.39
N GLY A 264 18.07 -14.08 21.31
CA GLY A 264 17.82 -12.66 21.58
C GLY A 264 16.33 -12.34 21.62
N PRO A 265 15.97 -11.05 21.71
CA PRO A 265 14.57 -10.63 21.72
C PRO A 265 13.96 -10.74 20.32
N GLY A 266 12.70 -11.16 20.25
CA GLY A 266 11.93 -11.22 19.00
C GLY A 266 12.03 -12.57 18.27
N GLU A 267 11.54 -12.60 17.04
CA GLU A 267 11.52 -13.77 16.15
C GLU A 267 11.70 -13.35 14.67
N VAL A 268 12.41 -12.25 14.45
CA VAL A 268 12.51 -11.60 13.13
C VAL A 268 13.30 -12.48 12.16
N LEU A 269 14.43 -13.04 12.61
CA LEU A 269 15.30 -13.85 11.76
C LEU A 269 14.71 -15.24 11.51
N THR A 270 14.00 -15.80 12.48
CA THR A 270 13.24 -17.05 12.37
C THR A 270 12.16 -16.90 11.30
N LYS A 271 11.40 -15.79 11.33
CA LYS A 271 10.39 -15.49 10.29
C LYS A 271 11.01 -15.29 8.91
N MET A 272 12.16 -14.60 8.83
CA MET A 272 12.89 -14.45 7.57
C MET A 272 13.35 -15.80 7.01
N TRP A 273 13.92 -16.67 7.87
CA TRP A 273 14.34 -18.02 7.47
C TRP A 273 13.17 -18.84 6.93
N ARG A 274 12.04 -18.88 7.65
CA ARG A 274 10.86 -19.65 7.21
C ARG A 274 10.30 -19.16 5.88
N ARG A 275 10.36 -17.85 5.61
CA ARG A 275 9.97 -17.29 4.32
C ARG A 275 10.98 -17.61 3.20
N ALA A 276 12.27 -17.66 3.54
CA ALA A 276 13.34 -18.03 2.62
C ALA A 276 13.36 -19.53 2.30
N ALA A 277 12.99 -20.39 3.26
CA ALA A 277 13.15 -21.84 3.20
C ALA A 277 12.70 -22.51 1.88
N PRO A 278 11.57 -22.14 1.26
CA PRO A 278 11.13 -22.76 0.00
C PRO A 278 12.06 -22.51 -1.20
N VAL A 279 12.94 -21.51 -1.10
CA VAL A 279 13.83 -21.05 -2.19
C VAL A 279 15.31 -21.05 -1.79
N LEU A 280 15.65 -21.57 -0.60
CA LEU A 280 17.05 -21.74 -0.19
C LEU A 280 17.71 -22.88 -0.98
N PRO A 281 19.02 -22.78 -1.27
CA PRO A 281 19.74 -23.85 -1.95
C PRO A 281 19.78 -25.12 -1.08
N PRO A 282 19.77 -26.31 -1.69
CA PRO A 282 19.93 -27.55 -0.95
C PRO A 282 21.33 -27.63 -0.28
N PRO A 283 21.46 -28.45 0.79
CA PRO A 283 22.76 -28.74 1.40
C PRO A 283 23.81 -29.18 0.36
N ASP A 284 25.07 -28.82 0.59
CA ASP A 284 26.23 -29.16 -0.25
C ASP A 284 26.18 -28.65 -1.70
N SER A 285 25.24 -27.76 -2.04
CA SER A 285 25.17 -27.15 -3.38
C SER A 285 26.33 -26.18 -3.62
N PRO A 286 26.92 -26.14 -4.83
CA PRO A 286 28.02 -25.23 -5.15
C PRO A 286 27.64 -23.76 -4.95
N THR A 287 28.63 -22.95 -4.56
CA THR A 287 28.45 -21.51 -4.41
C THR A 287 28.40 -20.86 -5.79
N VAL A 288 27.26 -20.27 -6.14
CA VAL A 288 27.18 -19.38 -7.30
C VAL A 288 27.67 -18.01 -6.84
N HIS A 289 28.88 -17.61 -7.24
CA HIS A 289 29.38 -16.27 -6.97
C HIS A 289 28.60 -15.25 -7.81
N THR A 290 27.71 -14.50 -7.19
CA THR A 290 27.26 -13.22 -7.74
C THR A 290 28.40 -12.21 -7.54
N PRO A 291 29.02 -11.68 -8.61
CA PRO A 291 30.14 -10.75 -8.48
C PRO A 291 29.69 -9.45 -7.77
N PRO A 292 30.58 -8.79 -7.00
CA PRO A 292 30.29 -7.48 -6.44
C PRO A 292 30.11 -6.46 -7.58
N VAL A 293 29.04 -5.66 -7.51
CA VAL A 293 28.83 -4.52 -8.42
C VAL A 293 29.89 -3.45 -8.12
N PRO A 294 30.53 -2.85 -9.14
CA PRO A 294 31.49 -1.77 -8.93
C PRO A 294 30.83 -0.58 -8.22
N THR A 295 31.53 -0.03 -7.23
CA THR A 295 31.23 1.30 -6.67
C THR A 295 31.18 2.32 -7.82
N PRO A 296 30.24 3.29 -7.84
CA PRO A 296 30.28 4.34 -8.86
C PRO A 296 31.65 5.03 -8.81
N LEU A 297 32.31 5.06 -9.98
CA LEU A 297 33.62 5.69 -10.15
C LEU A 297 33.58 7.13 -9.63
N ALA A 298 34.59 7.46 -8.83
CA ALA A 298 34.84 8.81 -8.35
C ALA A 298 34.93 9.80 -9.52
N HIS A 299 34.32 10.97 -9.31
CA HIS A 299 34.41 12.22 -10.07
C HIS A 299 35.38 12.25 -11.26
N ILE A 300 34.84 12.22 -12.47
CA ILE A 300 35.48 12.83 -13.64
C ILE A 300 35.16 14.33 -13.59
N PRO A 301 36.14 15.24 -13.60
CA PRO A 301 35.86 16.68 -13.65
C PRO A 301 35.34 17.03 -15.05
N LEU A 302 34.08 17.43 -15.17
CA LEU A 302 33.55 18.02 -16.39
C LEU A 302 34.06 19.46 -16.51
N ALA A 303 34.76 19.71 -17.63
CA ALA A 303 35.30 21.00 -18.01
C ALA A 303 34.21 22.08 -18.13
N HIS A 304 34.60 23.30 -17.77
CA HIS A 304 33.80 24.53 -17.81
C HIS A 304 33.08 24.76 -19.14
N THR A 305 31.77 25.01 -19.05
CA THR A 305 30.96 25.62 -20.11
C THR A 305 30.53 27.03 -19.67
N PRO A 306 30.66 28.07 -20.52
CA PRO A 306 30.42 29.47 -20.15
C PRO A 306 28.91 29.82 -20.04
N PRO A 307 28.56 30.92 -19.35
CA PRO A 307 27.16 31.22 -18.99
C PRO A 307 26.36 31.77 -20.17
N VAL A 308 25.07 31.38 -20.22
CA VAL A 308 24.05 31.91 -21.14
C VAL A 308 23.48 33.23 -20.58
N PRO A 309 23.16 34.25 -21.41
CA PRO A 309 22.83 35.60 -20.93
C PRO A 309 21.41 35.71 -20.37
N THR A 310 21.27 36.55 -19.35
CA THR A 310 20.01 37.02 -18.76
C THR A 310 19.15 37.82 -19.75
N PRO A 311 17.83 37.61 -19.82
CA PRO A 311 16.94 38.47 -20.59
C PRO A 311 16.63 39.76 -19.81
N THR A 312 16.77 40.89 -20.52
CA THR A 312 16.49 42.25 -20.04
C THR A 312 15.00 42.59 -20.15
N VAL A 313 14.58 43.46 -19.23
CA VAL A 313 13.21 43.87 -18.88
C VAL A 313 12.60 44.86 -19.88
N HIS A 314 11.26 44.86 -20.01
CA HIS A 314 10.51 46.06 -20.37
C HIS A 314 9.44 46.40 -19.31
N PRO A 315 9.26 47.70 -18.98
CA PRO A 315 8.48 48.15 -17.83
C PRO A 315 7.03 48.46 -18.22
N ARG A 316 6.06 48.21 -17.33
CA ARG A 316 4.77 48.94 -17.36
C ARG A 316 4.22 49.22 -15.95
N SER A 317 4.03 50.53 -15.74
CA SER A 317 3.02 51.26 -14.96
C SER A 317 2.88 51.04 -13.44
N SER A 318 3.00 52.18 -12.73
CA SER A 318 2.82 52.42 -11.31
C SER A 318 1.48 51.96 -10.71
N PRO A 319 1.42 51.69 -9.40
CA PRO A 319 0.26 51.11 -8.73
C PRO A 319 -0.79 52.16 -8.37
N VAL A 320 -2.07 51.81 -8.55
CA VAL A 320 -3.24 52.51 -7.99
C VAL A 320 -3.51 51.92 -6.59
N PRO A 321 -3.76 52.73 -5.54
CA PRO A 321 -3.95 52.23 -4.19
C PRO A 321 -5.28 51.46 -4.07
N ALA A 322 -5.20 50.22 -3.60
CA ALA A 322 -6.37 49.39 -3.31
C ALA A 322 -7.04 49.85 -2.00
N GLN A 323 -8.33 50.21 -2.08
CA GLN A 323 -9.21 50.26 -0.92
C GLN A 323 -9.57 48.82 -0.48
N PRO A 324 -9.79 48.57 0.82
CA PRO A 324 -10.17 47.25 1.31
C PRO A 324 -11.61 46.93 0.87
N PRO A 325 -11.92 45.69 0.42
CA PRO A 325 -13.28 45.36 0.05
C PRO A 325 -14.13 45.13 1.31
N GLU A 326 -15.20 45.89 1.42
CA GLU A 326 -16.32 45.65 2.33
C GLU A 326 -17.06 44.35 1.96
N ALA A 327 -17.66 43.73 2.97
CA ALA A 327 -18.43 42.50 2.86
C ALA A 327 -19.65 42.68 1.94
N SER A 328 -19.55 42.20 0.70
CA SER A 328 -20.69 42.10 -0.21
C SER A 328 -21.42 40.78 0.02
N GLU A 329 -22.63 40.88 0.56
CA GLU A 329 -23.63 39.81 0.53
C GLU A 329 -23.82 39.30 -0.91
N PHE A 330 -23.63 38.00 -1.11
CA PHE A 330 -23.97 37.35 -2.38
C PHE A 330 -25.50 37.35 -2.54
N ARG A 331 -26.02 38.25 -3.39
CA ARG A 331 -27.37 38.14 -3.93
C ARG A 331 -27.54 36.78 -4.61
N LYS A 332 -28.52 36.00 -4.15
CA LYS A 332 -29.06 34.85 -4.89
C LYS A 332 -29.48 35.32 -6.29
N SER A 333 -28.86 34.78 -7.32
CA SER A 333 -29.50 34.73 -8.64
C SER A 333 -30.71 33.80 -8.52
N PRO A 334 -31.87 34.14 -9.14
CA PRO A 334 -33.03 33.25 -9.09
C PRO A 334 -32.72 31.96 -9.85
N ASP A 335 -33.12 30.83 -9.27
CA ASP A 335 -33.10 29.51 -9.91
C ASP A 335 -33.93 29.58 -11.21
N PRO A 336 -33.47 29.01 -12.33
CA PRO A 336 -34.37 28.76 -13.45
C PRO A 336 -35.39 27.71 -12.99
N GLU A 337 -36.67 28.10 -12.96
CA GLU A 337 -37.79 27.17 -12.80
C GLU A 337 -37.72 26.11 -13.90
N VAL A 338 -37.19 24.93 -13.58
CA VAL A 338 -37.45 23.73 -14.38
C VAL A 338 -38.85 23.26 -13.99
N SER A 339 -39.85 23.81 -14.66
CA SER A 339 -41.23 23.31 -14.60
C SER A 339 -41.25 21.80 -14.89
N GLY A 340 -42.01 21.05 -14.10
CA GLY A 340 -42.12 19.59 -14.12
C GLY A 340 -42.28 18.99 -15.51
N SER A 341 -41.15 18.68 -16.14
CA SER A 341 -41.08 17.80 -17.30
C SER A 341 -41.16 16.38 -16.75
N PRO A 342 -41.99 15.48 -17.31
CA PRO A 342 -41.95 14.08 -16.90
C PRO A 342 -40.53 13.55 -17.09
N ASP A 343 -40.07 12.68 -16.17
CA ASP A 343 -38.80 11.98 -16.33
C ASP A 343 -38.76 11.36 -17.72
N PRO A 344 -37.66 11.53 -18.49
CA PRO A 344 -37.57 10.95 -19.82
C PRO A 344 -37.76 9.44 -19.74
N GLU A 345 -38.63 8.92 -20.61
CA GLU A 345 -38.91 7.49 -20.73
C GLU A 345 -37.59 6.71 -20.86
N VAL A 346 -37.52 5.58 -20.16
CA VAL A 346 -36.36 4.67 -20.25
C VAL A 346 -36.21 4.23 -21.70
N ILE A 347 -34.98 4.26 -22.21
CA ILE A 347 -34.73 3.78 -23.58
C ILE A 347 -35.19 2.32 -23.67
N PRO A 348 -36.12 1.95 -24.57
CA PRO A 348 -36.59 0.58 -24.64
C PRO A 348 -35.44 -0.35 -25.05
N HIS A 349 -35.37 -1.52 -24.42
CA HIS A 349 -34.43 -2.56 -24.80
C HIS A 349 -34.50 -2.86 -26.31
N ARG A 350 -33.36 -2.75 -26.99
CA ARG A 350 -33.20 -3.07 -28.41
C ARG A 350 -31.97 -3.98 -28.62
N PRO A 351 -31.98 -4.88 -29.61
CA PRO A 351 -30.80 -5.66 -29.98
C PRO A 351 -29.61 -4.76 -30.35
N ALA A 352 -28.39 -5.29 -30.16
CA ALA A 352 -27.18 -4.60 -30.60
C ALA A 352 -27.19 -4.38 -32.13
N ALA A 353 -26.74 -3.21 -32.58
CA ALA A 353 -26.59 -2.93 -34.00
C ALA A 353 -25.46 -3.78 -34.63
N ALA A 354 -25.61 -4.15 -35.91
CA ALA A 354 -24.55 -4.84 -36.63
C ALA A 354 -23.30 -3.94 -36.71
N GLY A 355 -22.13 -4.45 -36.32
CA GLY A 355 -20.89 -3.67 -36.27
C GLY A 355 -20.74 -2.75 -35.05
N ALA A 356 -21.57 -2.91 -34.01
CA ALA A 356 -21.41 -2.15 -32.76
C ALA A 356 -20.02 -2.36 -32.13
N PRO A 357 -19.36 -1.29 -31.64
CA PRO A 357 -18.00 -1.35 -31.11
C PRO A 357 -17.90 -2.22 -29.86
N GLY A 358 -16.70 -2.77 -29.63
CA GLY A 358 -16.40 -3.69 -28.54
C GLY A 358 -16.91 -5.12 -28.76
N SER A 359 -16.69 -5.96 -27.75
CA SER A 359 -16.83 -7.42 -27.81
C SER A 359 -18.30 -7.88 -27.89
N ALA A 360 -18.62 -8.63 -28.95
CA ALA A 360 -19.91 -9.30 -29.09
C ALA A 360 -20.11 -10.41 -28.05
N ALA A 361 -19.03 -11.10 -27.66
CA ALA A 361 -19.08 -12.10 -26.60
C ALA A 361 -19.45 -11.48 -25.26
N LEU A 362 -18.92 -10.29 -24.94
CA LEU A 362 -19.31 -9.57 -23.72
C LEU A 362 -20.80 -9.22 -23.72
N ARG A 363 -21.29 -8.70 -24.86
CA ARG A 363 -22.71 -8.39 -25.02
C ARG A 363 -23.60 -9.62 -24.80
N ALA A 364 -23.21 -10.76 -25.33
CA ALA A 364 -23.93 -12.02 -25.14
C ALA A 364 -23.89 -12.49 -23.67
N ASP A 365 -22.72 -12.52 -23.04
CA ASP A 365 -22.54 -13.04 -21.68
C ASP A 365 -23.23 -12.20 -20.61
N TYR A 366 -23.20 -10.87 -20.75
CA TYR A 366 -23.85 -9.94 -19.81
C TYR A 366 -25.28 -9.59 -20.24
N GLY A 367 -25.73 -10.04 -21.42
CA GLY A 367 -27.05 -9.75 -21.97
C GLY A 367 -27.28 -8.25 -22.24
N VAL A 368 -26.24 -7.55 -22.70
CA VAL A 368 -26.26 -6.09 -22.90
C VAL A 368 -26.20 -5.70 -24.37
N ARG A 369 -26.88 -4.61 -24.75
CA ARG A 369 -26.93 -4.12 -26.14
C ARG A 369 -25.67 -3.37 -26.58
N HIS A 370 -24.94 -2.79 -25.63
CA HIS A 370 -23.66 -2.12 -25.84
C HIS A 370 -22.55 -2.83 -25.09
N ALA A 371 -21.31 -2.82 -25.58
CA ALA A 371 -20.14 -3.25 -24.80
C ALA A 371 -19.76 -2.20 -23.74
N CYS A 372 -20.76 -1.76 -22.97
CA CYS A 372 -20.70 -0.74 -21.94
C CYS A 372 -21.46 -1.26 -20.71
N LEU A 373 -20.78 -1.26 -19.57
CA LEU A 373 -21.33 -1.64 -18.28
C LEU A 373 -21.27 -0.42 -17.33
N ALA A 374 -22.05 -0.44 -16.25
CA ALA A 374 -21.94 0.56 -15.18
C ALA A 374 -21.36 -0.07 -13.91
N GLY A 375 -20.19 0.40 -13.51
CA GLY A 375 -19.49 -0.06 -12.32
C GLY A 375 -20.15 0.37 -11.03
N SER A 376 -19.76 -0.32 -9.99
CA SER A 376 -20.17 -0.11 -8.61
C SER A 376 -19.41 1.05 -7.99
N LEU A 377 -20.20 1.83 -7.26
CA LEU A 377 -19.77 2.93 -6.42
C LEU A 377 -20.23 2.61 -5.01
N ASP A 378 -19.31 2.71 -4.06
CA ASP A 378 -19.46 2.22 -2.70
C ASP A 378 -20.60 2.91 -1.93
N HIS A 379 -20.95 2.36 -0.77
CA HIS A 379 -22.00 2.84 0.12
C HIS A 379 -23.39 2.93 -0.54
N GLY A 380 -23.68 2.04 -1.49
CA GLY A 380 -24.98 1.99 -2.17
C GLY A 380 -25.20 3.10 -3.20
N VAL A 381 -24.17 3.88 -3.55
CA VAL A 381 -24.28 4.98 -4.52
C VAL A 381 -24.81 4.49 -5.86
N THR A 382 -24.25 3.39 -6.37
CA THR A 382 -24.90 2.65 -7.47
C THR A 382 -26.09 1.89 -6.89
N SER A 383 -27.24 2.55 -6.84
CA SER A 383 -28.46 2.07 -6.15
C SER A 383 -29.19 0.96 -6.91
N PRO A 384 -30.12 0.23 -6.27
CA PRO A 384 -31.01 -0.70 -6.98
C PRO A 384 -31.85 -0.03 -8.07
N ALA A 385 -32.26 1.24 -7.89
CA ALA A 385 -32.99 2.00 -8.89
C ALA A 385 -32.14 2.28 -10.14
N LEU A 386 -30.87 2.62 -9.96
CA LEU A 386 -29.92 2.86 -11.05
C LEU A 386 -29.69 1.56 -11.84
N VAL A 387 -29.46 0.45 -11.13
CA VAL A 387 -29.28 -0.88 -11.73
C VAL A 387 -30.54 -1.32 -12.50
N ARG A 388 -31.73 -1.11 -11.94
CA ARG A 388 -33.00 -1.40 -12.61
C ARG A 388 -33.15 -0.62 -13.90
N ARG A 389 -32.91 0.70 -13.86
CA ARG A 389 -33.02 1.54 -15.06
C ARG A 389 -32.09 1.08 -16.19
N LEU A 390 -30.84 0.75 -15.86
CA LEU A 390 -29.91 0.16 -16.82
C LEU A 390 -30.42 -1.17 -17.38
N SER A 391 -30.91 -2.06 -16.50
CA SER A 391 -31.49 -3.34 -16.91
C SER A 391 -32.63 -3.17 -17.90
N ASP A 392 -33.57 -2.26 -17.61
CA ASP A 392 -34.73 -1.98 -18.46
C ASP A 392 -34.30 -1.44 -19.84
N ALA A 393 -33.19 -0.71 -19.90
CA ALA A 393 -32.57 -0.22 -21.13
C ALA A 393 -31.70 -1.24 -21.87
N GLY A 394 -31.56 -2.47 -21.37
CA GLY A 394 -30.68 -3.47 -21.99
C GLY A 394 -29.20 -3.31 -21.69
N LEU A 395 -28.88 -2.76 -20.54
CA LEU A 395 -27.54 -2.62 -19.99
C LEU A 395 -27.44 -3.33 -18.64
N LEU A 396 -26.25 -3.36 -18.05
CA LEU A 396 -26.04 -3.97 -16.73
C LEU A 396 -25.22 -3.02 -15.86
N GLY A 397 -25.70 -2.86 -14.62
CA GLY A 397 -24.99 -2.15 -13.55
C GLY A 397 -24.67 -3.06 -12.37
N PHE A 398 -23.59 -2.75 -11.66
CA PHE A 398 -23.20 -3.43 -10.43
C PHE A 398 -23.62 -2.62 -9.19
N HIS A 399 -24.52 -3.16 -8.37
CA HIS A 399 -24.92 -2.49 -7.12
C HIS A 399 -23.73 -2.40 -6.15
N GLY A 400 -23.50 -1.21 -5.60
CA GLY A 400 -22.35 -0.95 -4.71
C GLY A 400 -22.59 -1.39 -3.28
N THR A 401 -21.89 -2.44 -2.84
CA THR A 401 -22.11 -3.06 -1.52
C THR A 401 -21.05 -2.73 -0.47
N ARG A 402 -19.86 -2.26 -0.87
CA ARG A 402 -18.79 -1.91 0.08
C ARG A 402 -19.28 -0.80 1.00
N GLY A 403 -19.06 -0.97 2.31
CA GLY A 403 -19.50 -0.01 3.32
C GLY A 403 -21.00 -0.08 3.66
N LEU A 404 -21.74 -1.07 3.14
CA LEU A 404 -23.08 -1.41 3.59
C LEU A 404 -23.02 -2.59 4.57
N ALA A 405 -23.90 -2.58 5.57
CA ALA A 405 -24.11 -3.74 6.43
C ALA A 405 -24.76 -4.89 5.64
N VAL A 406 -24.51 -6.14 6.08
CA VAL A 406 -25.04 -7.36 5.44
C VAL A 406 -26.56 -7.32 5.24
N ASP A 407 -27.32 -6.77 6.19
CA ASP A 407 -28.78 -6.64 6.08
C ASP A 407 -29.22 -5.66 5.00
N ALA A 408 -28.44 -4.59 4.77
CA ALA A 408 -28.69 -3.66 3.66
C ALA A 408 -28.41 -4.32 2.31
N VAL A 409 -27.35 -5.13 2.23
CA VAL A 409 -27.06 -5.94 1.03
C VAL A 409 -28.19 -6.94 0.76
N ARG A 410 -28.75 -7.59 1.80
CA ARG A 410 -29.90 -8.48 1.65
C ARG A 410 -31.13 -7.76 1.09
N ARG A 411 -31.48 -6.59 1.64
CA ARG A 411 -32.59 -5.78 1.12
C ARG A 411 -32.39 -5.40 -0.35
N ALA A 412 -31.18 -5.00 -0.73
CA ALA A 412 -30.87 -4.69 -2.12
C ALA A 412 -31.04 -5.91 -3.04
N LEU A 413 -30.66 -7.12 -2.60
CA LEU A 413 -30.91 -8.36 -3.35
C LEU A 413 -32.41 -8.65 -3.50
N ASP A 414 -33.19 -8.44 -2.44
CA ASP A 414 -34.65 -8.61 -2.48
C ASP A 414 -35.31 -7.64 -3.48
N GLU A 415 -34.84 -6.39 -3.55
CA GLU A 415 -35.30 -5.40 -4.54
C GLU A 415 -34.91 -5.73 -5.98
N LEU A 416 -33.73 -6.35 -6.16
CA LEU A 416 -33.15 -6.70 -7.46
C LEU A 416 -33.58 -8.07 -7.97
N ARG A 417 -34.22 -8.93 -7.16
CA ARG A 417 -34.61 -10.31 -7.54
C ARG A 417 -35.47 -10.41 -8.81
N HIS A 418 -36.19 -9.35 -9.17
CA HIS A 418 -37.05 -9.27 -10.35
C HIS A 418 -36.45 -8.47 -11.50
N VAL A 419 -35.24 -7.92 -11.32
CA VAL A 419 -34.53 -7.19 -12.36
C VAL A 419 -33.88 -8.20 -13.30
N ALA A 420 -34.15 -8.06 -14.60
CA ALA A 420 -33.77 -9.04 -15.61
C ALA A 420 -32.26 -9.32 -15.65
N ARG A 421 -31.44 -8.28 -15.44
CA ARG A 421 -29.98 -8.36 -15.45
C ARG A 421 -29.38 -7.39 -14.44
N TYR A 422 -28.60 -7.91 -13.52
CA TYR A 422 -27.89 -7.10 -12.52
C TYR A 422 -26.57 -7.77 -12.13
N GLY A 423 -25.67 -6.95 -11.57
CA GLY A 423 -24.48 -7.43 -10.88
C GLY A 423 -24.38 -6.83 -9.48
N MET A 424 -23.47 -7.37 -8.68
CA MET A 424 -23.19 -6.90 -7.32
C MET A 424 -21.69 -6.61 -7.16
N ALA A 425 -21.32 -5.57 -6.42
CA ALA A 425 -19.94 -5.39 -6.02
C ALA A 425 -19.51 -6.53 -5.08
N TRP A 426 -18.31 -7.07 -5.28
CA TRP A 426 -17.75 -8.07 -4.38
C TRP A 426 -17.28 -7.43 -3.07
N PRO A 427 -17.64 -7.99 -1.91
CA PRO A 427 -17.15 -7.54 -0.61
C PRO A 427 -15.65 -7.82 -0.48
N THR A 428 -14.91 -6.96 0.22
CA THR A 428 -13.51 -7.21 0.58
C THR A 428 -13.37 -7.09 2.09
N GLY A 429 -12.89 -8.14 2.76
CA GLY A 429 -12.64 -8.11 4.21
C GLY A 429 -13.53 -9.04 5.02
N VAL A 430 -13.87 -8.65 6.25
CA VAL A 430 -14.43 -9.55 7.28
C VAL A 430 -15.81 -10.14 6.94
N ASP A 431 -16.65 -9.42 6.19
CA ASP A 431 -18.00 -9.86 5.84
C ASP A 431 -18.06 -10.72 4.56
N GLU A 432 -16.91 -10.95 3.92
CA GLU A 432 -16.83 -11.61 2.62
C GLU A 432 -17.46 -13.01 2.59
N PRO A 433 -17.24 -13.92 3.57
CA PRO A 433 -17.89 -15.24 3.55
C PRO A 433 -19.42 -15.16 3.62
N ALA A 434 -19.96 -14.28 4.49
CA ALA A 434 -21.41 -14.16 4.69
C ALA A 434 -22.10 -13.57 3.44
N ILE A 435 -21.46 -12.61 2.79
CA ILE A 435 -21.98 -12.02 1.55
C ILE A 435 -21.84 -13.00 0.37
N ALA A 436 -20.77 -13.79 0.31
CA ALA A 436 -20.62 -14.84 -0.70
C ALA A 436 -21.76 -15.87 -0.60
N ASP A 437 -22.13 -16.30 0.61
CA ASP A 437 -23.27 -17.19 0.85
C ASP A 437 -24.59 -16.54 0.41
N LEU A 438 -24.81 -15.27 0.74
CA LEU A 438 -25.98 -14.53 0.28
C LEU A 438 -26.06 -14.46 -1.25
N TYR A 439 -24.95 -14.16 -1.94
CA TYR A 439 -24.92 -14.08 -3.40
C TYR A 439 -25.22 -15.41 -4.07
N LEU A 440 -24.67 -16.50 -3.54
CA LEU A 440 -24.98 -17.85 -4.02
C LEU A 440 -26.45 -18.20 -3.81
N ALA A 441 -27.00 -17.93 -2.62
CA ALA A 441 -28.40 -18.21 -2.29
C ALA A 441 -29.40 -17.42 -3.15
N HIS A 442 -29.06 -16.18 -3.54
CA HIS A 442 -29.90 -15.33 -4.40
C HIS A 442 -29.65 -15.55 -5.90
N GLY A 443 -28.75 -16.47 -6.26
CA GLY A 443 -28.44 -16.78 -7.66
C GLY A 443 -27.74 -15.63 -8.42
N VAL A 444 -26.99 -14.77 -7.71
CA VAL A 444 -26.22 -13.69 -8.34
C VAL A 444 -25.27 -14.27 -9.38
N ARG A 445 -25.27 -13.72 -10.59
CA ARG A 445 -24.49 -14.22 -11.74
C ARG A 445 -23.25 -13.40 -12.07
N HIS A 446 -23.25 -12.11 -11.74
CA HIS A 446 -22.22 -11.15 -12.12
C HIS A 446 -21.73 -10.41 -10.88
N VAL A 447 -20.42 -10.38 -10.68
CA VAL A 447 -19.81 -9.56 -9.63
C VAL A 447 -18.68 -8.68 -10.15
N GLU A 448 -18.51 -7.51 -9.53
CA GLU A 448 -17.39 -6.61 -9.77
C GLU A 448 -16.47 -6.53 -8.55
N VAL A 449 -15.19 -6.79 -8.74
CA VAL A 449 -14.14 -6.59 -7.72
C VAL A 449 -13.46 -5.25 -7.96
N ALA A 450 -13.90 -4.22 -7.22
CA ALA A 450 -13.39 -2.84 -7.31
C ALA A 450 -12.12 -2.55 -6.49
N GLY A 451 -11.68 -3.50 -5.64
CA GLY A 451 -10.57 -3.38 -4.69
C GLY A 451 -9.59 -4.55 -4.75
N ALA A 452 -9.04 -4.84 -5.93
CA ALA A 452 -8.26 -6.05 -6.23
C ALA A 452 -6.93 -6.23 -5.47
N HIS A 453 -6.50 -5.24 -4.67
CA HIS A 453 -5.29 -5.29 -3.85
C HIS A 453 -5.31 -6.42 -2.80
N ALA A 454 -6.50 -6.81 -2.33
CA ALA A 454 -6.70 -7.95 -1.42
C ALA A 454 -6.35 -9.30 -2.07
N GLY A 455 -6.27 -9.37 -3.41
CA GLY A 455 -6.01 -10.61 -4.14
C GLY A 455 -7.22 -11.52 -4.30
N VAL A 456 -6.97 -12.76 -4.70
CA VAL A 456 -8.00 -13.79 -4.90
C VAL A 456 -8.24 -14.52 -3.57
N SER A 457 -9.46 -14.45 -3.04
CA SER A 457 -9.87 -15.17 -1.85
C SER A 457 -10.48 -16.54 -2.16
N PRO A 458 -10.50 -17.49 -1.19
CA PRO A 458 -11.23 -18.74 -1.34
C PRO A 458 -12.74 -18.55 -1.61
N ASP A 459 -13.37 -17.55 -0.99
CA ASP A 459 -14.81 -17.27 -1.16
C ASP A 459 -15.14 -16.72 -2.56
N LEU A 460 -14.26 -15.91 -3.15
CA LEU A 460 -14.40 -15.47 -4.54
C LEU A 460 -14.24 -16.65 -5.51
N VAL A 461 -13.29 -17.55 -5.26
CA VAL A 461 -13.12 -18.79 -6.04
C VAL A 461 -14.36 -19.65 -5.94
N ARG A 462 -14.90 -19.85 -4.73
CA ARG A 462 -16.16 -20.57 -4.53
C ARG A 462 -17.30 -19.93 -5.30
N PHE A 463 -17.50 -18.62 -5.17
CA PHE A 463 -18.53 -17.91 -5.91
C PHE A 463 -18.37 -18.07 -7.43
N ARG A 464 -17.14 -17.97 -7.93
CA ARG A 464 -16.84 -18.08 -9.35
C ARG A 464 -17.25 -19.42 -9.96
N PHE A 465 -17.19 -20.52 -9.20
CA PHE A 465 -17.27 -21.88 -9.74
C PHE A 465 -18.37 -22.78 -9.16
N ALA A 466 -18.94 -22.50 -8.00
CA ALA A 466 -19.97 -23.36 -7.39
C ALA A 466 -21.24 -23.45 -8.25
N ASP A 467 -21.80 -24.64 -8.51
CA ASP A 467 -22.99 -24.78 -9.36
C ASP A 467 -22.80 -24.22 -10.79
N GLY A 468 -21.54 -24.24 -11.26
CA GLY A 468 -21.15 -23.78 -12.58
C GLY A 468 -20.56 -22.36 -12.62
N PRO A 469 -19.93 -22.01 -13.77
CA PRO A 469 -19.18 -20.76 -13.90
C PRO A 469 -20.07 -19.51 -13.85
N ARG A 470 -19.68 -18.54 -13.02
CA ARG A 470 -20.24 -17.17 -12.93
C ARG A 470 -19.28 -16.13 -13.50
N GLN A 471 -19.77 -14.92 -13.76
CA GLN A 471 -18.97 -13.82 -14.32
C GLN A 471 -18.33 -13.00 -13.20
N VAL A 472 -17.02 -12.75 -13.32
CA VAL A 472 -16.24 -11.96 -12.35
C VAL A 472 -15.46 -10.92 -13.14
N LEU A 473 -15.91 -9.66 -13.02
CA LEU A 473 -15.22 -8.49 -13.54
C LEU A 473 -14.31 -7.93 -12.44
N VAL A 474 -13.05 -7.66 -12.75
CA VAL A 474 -12.09 -7.12 -11.77
C VAL A 474 -11.53 -5.80 -12.27
N ARG A 475 -11.65 -4.75 -11.45
CA ARG A 475 -10.98 -3.49 -11.72
C ARG A 475 -9.54 -3.53 -11.22
N VAL A 476 -8.62 -3.10 -12.07
CA VAL A 476 -7.19 -3.14 -11.79
C VAL A 476 -6.52 -1.84 -12.21
N ALA A 477 -5.51 -1.44 -11.46
CA ALA A 477 -4.67 -0.28 -11.78
C ALA A 477 -3.44 -0.66 -12.61
N ASP A 478 -3.05 -1.93 -12.59
CA ASP A 478 -1.78 -2.38 -13.14
C ASP A 478 -1.86 -3.82 -13.70
N PRO A 479 -0.96 -4.22 -14.62
CA PRO A 479 -0.97 -5.55 -15.23
C PRO A 479 -0.64 -6.69 -14.25
N ALA A 480 0.13 -6.43 -13.19
CA ALA A 480 0.53 -7.46 -12.24
C ALA A 480 -0.67 -7.92 -11.41
N THR A 481 -1.51 -6.98 -10.97
CA THR A 481 -2.80 -7.26 -10.33
C THR A 481 -3.71 -8.01 -11.29
N ALA A 482 -3.83 -7.59 -12.56
CA ALA A 482 -4.62 -8.31 -13.57
C ALA A 482 -4.17 -9.77 -13.72
N ALA A 483 -2.86 -10.00 -13.85
CA ALA A 483 -2.28 -11.32 -14.03
C ALA A 483 -2.57 -12.28 -12.87
N ARG A 484 -2.81 -11.79 -11.64
CA ARG A 484 -3.20 -12.64 -10.49
C ARG A 484 -4.60 -13.21 -10.66
N PHE A 485 -5.54 -12.43 -11.16
CA PHE A 485 -6.94 -12.85 -11.35
C PHE A 485 -7.14 -13.62 -12.67
N LEU A 486 -6.26 -13.41 -13.64
CA LEU A 486 -6.25 -14.13 -14.93
C LEU A 486 -5.61 -15.52 -14.86
N LYS A 487 -5.11 -15.94 -13.70
CA LYS A 487 -4.64 -17.30 -13.47
C LYS A 487 -5.81 -18.19 -13.00
N PRO A 488 -5.73 -19.50 -13.25
CA PRO A 488 -6.60 -20.45 -12.57
C PRO A 488 -6.48 -20.36 -11.05
N ALA A 489 -7.55 -20.74 -10.36
CA ALA A 489 -7.53 -20.81 -8.90
C ALA A 489 -6.45 -21.78 -8.41
N ASP A 490 -5.84 -21.47 -7.26
CA ASP A 490 -4.82 -22.32 -6.66
C ASP A 490 -5.39 -23.72 -6.39
N PRO A 491 -4.77 -24.80 -6.90
CA PRO A 491 -5.22 -26.16 -6.64
C PRO A 491 -5.39 -26.51 -5.15
N ALA A 492 -4.60 -25.88 -4.26
CA ALA A 492 -4.75 -26.05 -2.82
C ALA A 492 -6.07 -25.44 -2.30
N VAL A 493 -6.46 -24.27 -2.80
CA VAL A 493 -7.74 -23.63 -2.47
C VAL A 493 -8.91 -24.48 -2.97
N LEU A 494 -8.82 -24.99 -4.20
CA LEU A 494 -9.86 -25.88 -4.76
C LEU A 494 -10.02 -27.16 -3.93
N ARG A 495 -8.92 -27.81 -3.54
CA ARG A 495 -8.96 -29.00 -2.68
C ARG A 495 -9.55 -28.70 -1.30
N ALA A 496 -9.19 -27.56 -0.70
CA ALA A 496 -9.74 -27.14 0.59
C ALA A 496 -11.26 -26.94 0.52
N LEU A 497 -11.74 -26.21 -0.49
CA LEU A 497 -13.18 -25.98 -0.68
C LEU A 497 -13.97 -27.28 -0.90
N VAL A 498 -13.38 -28.27 -1.60
CA VAL A 498 -14.00 -29.60 -1.77
C VAL A 498 -14.02 -30.37 -0.46
N ALA A 499 -12.91 -30.36 0.30
CA ALA A 499 -12.83 -31.04 1.59
C ALA A 499 -13.82 -30.46 2.61
N GLU A 500 -14.07 -29.16 2.56
CA GLU A 500 -15.06 -28.45 3.38
C GLU A 500 -16.51 -28.64 2.88
N GLY A 501 -16.73 -29.31 1.75
CA GLY A 501 -18.06 -29.47 1.14
C GLY A 501 -18.64 -28.18 0.56
N ARG A 502 -17.82 -27.13 0.42
CA ARG A 502 -18.21 -25.81 -0.08
C ARG A 502 -18.14 -25.69 -1.61
N LEU A 503 -17.50 -26.65 -2.27
CA LEU A 503 -17.41 -26.80 -3.72
C LEU A 503 -17.49 -28.29 -4.09
N THR A 504 -18.16 -28.63 -5.20
CA THR A 504 -18.20 -30.02 -5.67
C THR A 504 -16.88 -30.41 -6.34
N ALA A 505 -16.51 -31.70 -6.32
CA ALA A 505 -15.33 -32.18 -7.03
C ALA A 505 -15.41 -31.94 -8.55
N ARG A 506 -16.62 -31.96 -9.12
CA ARG A 506 -16.89 -31.63 -10.52
C ARG A 506 -16.57 -30.16 -10.81
N ASP A 507 -17.07 -29.24 -9.98
CA ASP A 507 -16.84 -27.81 -10.15
C ASP A 507 -15.36 -27.46 -9.96
N ALA A 508 -14.70 -28.08 -8.98
CA ALA A 508 -13.26 -27.91 -8.76
C ALA A 508 -12.42 -28.37 -9.97
N SER A 509 -12.81 -29.49 -10.60
CA SER A 509 -12.16 -29.97 -11.83
C SER A 509 -12.36 -29.00 -12.99
N ALA A 510 -13.57 -28.47 -13.17
CA ALA A 510 -13.86 -27.46 -14.19
C ALA A 510 -13.10 -26.14 -13.94
N ALA A 511 -12.86 -25.77 -12.67
CA ALA A 511 -12.15 -24.56 -12.28
C ALA A 511 -10.64 -24.61 -12.58
N ALA A 512 -10.03 -25.80 -12.60
CA ALA A 512 -8.57 -25.98 -12.63
C ALA A 512 -7.87 -25.36 -13.86
N GLY A 513 -8.60 -25.14 -14.96
CA GLY A 513 -8.08 -24.53 -16.19
C GLY A 513 -8.66 -23.15 -16.51
N LEU A 514 -9.56 -22.62 -15.67
CA LEU A 514 -10.28 -21.38 -15.96
C LEU A 514 -9.76 -20.22 -15.09
N PRO A 515 -9.57 -19.02 -15.66
CA PRO A 515 -9.19 -17.86 -14.89
C PRO A 515 -10.28 -17.51 -13.86
N VAL A 516 -9.85 -16.97 -12.72
CA VAL A 516 -10.79 -16.49 -11.68
C VAL A 516 -11.60 -15.32 -12.21
N ALA A 517 -10.96 -14.33 -12.84
CA ALA A 517 -11.64 -13.26 -13.55
C ALA A 517 -12.03 -13.68 -14.97
N THR A 518 -13.23 -13.32 -15.38
CA THR A 518 -13.69 -13.40 -16.77
C THR A 518 -13.38 -12.12 -17.53
N ASP A 519 -13.34 -11.00 -16.81
CA ASP A 519 -13.20 -9.67 -17.38
C ASP A 519 -12.30 -8.80 -16.50
N ILE A 520 -11.43 -8.02 -17.12
CA ILE A 520 -10.56 -7.05 -16.46
C ILE A 520 -10.92 -5.66 -16.94
N ALA A 521 -11.10 -4.70 -16.04
CA ALA A 521 -11.27 -3.29 -16.40
C ALA A 521 -10.12 -2.46 -15.83
N VAL A 522 -9.39 -1.76 -16.71
CA VAL A 522 -8.26 -0.92 -16.31
C VAL A 522 -8.76 0.47 -15.90
N GLU A 523 -8.51 0.88 -14.66
CA GLU A 523 -9.13 2.09 -14.06
C GLU A 523 -8.32 3.38 -14.17
N ARG A 524 -7.00 3.29 -14.33
CA ARG A 524 -6.08 4.44 -14.38
C ARG A 524 -4.98 4.19 -15.39
N ASP A 525 -4.47 5.28 -15.97
CA ASP A 525 -3.39 5.26 -16.96
C ASP A 525 -3.60 4.22 -18.06
N TRP A 526 -4.87 3.97 -18.39
CA TRP A 526 -5.28 2.91 -19.30
C TRP A 526 -4.65 3.01 -20.70
N PRO A 527 -4.27 4.18 -21.25
CA PRO A 527 -3.55 4.19 -22.54
C PRO A 527 -2.22 3.44 -22.49
N ALA A 528 -1.54 3.46 -21.34
CA ALA A 528 -0.29 2.75 -21.12
C ALA A 528 -0.50 1.32 -20.57
N VAL A 529 -1.50 1.14 -19.70
CA VAL A 529 -1.73 -0.13 -18.99
C VAL A 529 -2.53 -1.14 -19.81
N LEU A 530 -3.55 -0.69 -20.56
CA LEU A 530 -4.44 -1.57 -21.33
C LEU A 530 -3.67 -2.51 -22.27
N PRO A 531 -2.68 -2.05 -23.08
CA PRO A 531 -1.94 -2.94 -23.98
C PRO A 531 -1.03 -3.93 -23.24
N ALA A 532 -0.69 -3.67 -21.98
CA ALA A 532 0.20 -4.50 -21.18
C ALA A 532 -0.54 -5.59 -20.39
N VAL A 533 -1.88 -5.54 -20.31
CA VAL A 533 -2.67 -6.58 -19.64
C VAL A 533 -2.73 -7.83 -20.52
N PRO A 534 -2.31 -9.02 -20.02
CA PRO A 534 -2.32 -10.23 -20.82
C PRO A 534 -3.75 -10.67 -21.14
N LYS A 535 -4.06 -10.95 -22.41
CA LYS A 535 -5.31 -11.57 -22.82
C LYS A 535 -5.22 -13.10 -22.67
N ALA A 536 -5.29 -13.59 -21.43
CA ALA A 536 -5.16 -15.00 -21.09
C ALA A 536 -6.52 -15.68 -20.86
N GLY A 537 -6.64 -16.96 -21.21
CA GLY A 537 -7.80 -17.79 -20.85
C GLY A 537 -9.15 -17.32 -21.42
N GLY A 538 -9.14 -16.56 -22.51
CA GLY A 538 -10.35 -15.98 -23.11
C GLY A 538 -10.92 -14.77 -22.35
N ALA A 539 -10.20 -14.25 -21.36
CA ALA A 539 -10.63 -13.07 -20.62
C ALA A 539 -10.61 -11.81 -21.50
N ARG A 540 -11.61 -10.95 -21.27
CA ARG A 540 -11.76 -9.69 -22.00
C ARG A 540 -11.18 -8.56 -21.18
N VAL A 541 -10.56 -7.59 -21.84
CA VAL A 541 -9.91 -6.46 -21.17
C VAL A 541 -10.53 -5.16 -21.65
N GLY A 542 -11.14 -4.43 -20.73
CA GLY A 542 -11.80 -3.14 -20.96
C GLY A 542 -11.17 -2.01 -20.16
N VAL A 543 -11.79 -0.84 -20.24
CA VAL A 543 -11.38 0.37 -19.52
C VAL A 543 -12.49 0.83 -18.60
N ALA A 544 -12.15 1.23 -17.38
CA ALA A 544 -13.07 1.85 -16.43
C ALA A 544 -12.83 3.37 -16.30
N GLY A 545 -13.86 4.11 -15.90
CA GLY A 545 -13.75 5.55 -15.66
C GLY A 545 -13.69 6.38 -16.94
N VAL A 546 -14.49 6.02 -17.94
CA VAL A 546 -14.66 6.83 -19.17
C VAL A 546 -15.88 7.73 -19.06
N GLY A 547 -15.73 8.99 -19.48
CA GLY A 547 -16.79 10.00 -19.38
C GLY A 547 -17.09 10.77 -20.67
N THR A 548 -16.46 10.43 -21.80
CA THR A 548 -16.75 11.10 -23.08
C THR A 548 -16.75 10.10 -24.25
N PRO A 549 -17.50 10.38 -25.33
CA PRO A 549 -17.48 9.51 -26.51
C PRO A 549 -16.08 9.37 -27.12
N SER A 550 -15.28 10.44 -27.10
CA SER A 550 -13.89 10.40 -27.58
C SER A 550 -13.00 9.48 -26.74
N ALA A 551 -13.16 9.47 -25.41
CA ALA A 551 -12.43 8.55 -24.55
C ALA A 551 -12.84 7.09 -24.80
N VAL A 552 -14.14 6.83 -25.03
CA VAL A 552 -14.65 5.51 -25.40
C VAL A 552 -14.09 5.04 -26.75
N ALA A 553 -14.11 5.91 -27.77
CA ALA A 553 -13.54 5.61 -29.09
C ALA A 553 -12.03 5.34 -29.01
N ALA A 554 -11.30 6.12 -28.20
CA ALA A 554 -9.87 5.89 -27.97
C ALA A 554 -9.61 4.55 -27.27
N ALA A 555 -10.40 4.18 -26.26
CA ALA A 555 -10.29 2.90 -25.58
C ALA A 555 -10.47 1.71 -26.56
N PHE A 556 -11.51 1.75 -27.40
CA PHE A 556 -11.73 0.72 -28.42
C PHE A 556 -10.62 0.69 -29.49
N THR A 557 -10.11 1.86 -29.88
CA THR A 557 -8.97 1.96 -30.81
C THR A 557 -7.70 1.31 -30.24
N LEU A 558 -7.49 1.42 -28.93
CA LEU A 558 -6.38 0.75 -28.22
C LEU A 558 -6.65 -0.73 -27.90
N GLY A 559 -7.76 -1.30 -28.39
CA GLY A 559 -8.06 -2.72 -28.28
C GLY A 559 -8.84 -3.13 -27.03
N ALA A 560 -9.52 -2.18 -26.38
CA ALA A 560 -10.47 -2.50 -25.31
C ALA A 560 -11.62 -3.37 -25.85
N ASP A 561 -12.02 -4.37 -25.08
CA ASP A 561 -13.15 -5.23 -25.40
C ASP A 561 -14.49 -4.62 -24.92
N PHE A 562 -14.44 -3.74 -23.92
CA PHE A 562 -15.61 -3.05 -23.36
C PHE A 562 -15.18 -1.80 -22.60
N VAL A 563 -16.18 -0.99 -22.21
CA VAL A 563 -16.00 0.13 -21.29
C VAL A 563 -16.88 0.00 -20.05
N LEU A 564 -16.42 0.53 -18.93
CA LEU A 564 -17.11 0.54 -17.64
C LEU A 564 -17.24 1.99 -17.15
N THR A 565 -18.46 2.52 -17.18
CA THR A 565 -18.76 3.84 -16.60
C THR A 565 -18.75 3.74 -15.07
N THR A 566 -18.13 4.70 -14.39
CA THR A 566 -18.06 4.70 -12.92
C THR A 566 -18.57 6.04 -12.38
N THR A 567 -17.69 6.99 -12.09
CA THR A 567 -18.05 8.19 -11.31
C THR A 567 -19.00 9.15 -12.03
N VAL A 568 -19.09 9.08 -13.36
CA VAL A 568 -20.10 9.82 -14.15
C VAL A 568 -21.54 9.51 -13.77
N ASN A 569 -21.83 8.29 -13.29
CA ASN A 569 -23.19 7.87 -12.92
C ASN A 569 -23.63 8.41 -11.55
N GLN A 570 -22.73 9.01 -10.76
CA GLN A 570 -23.07 9.58 -9.44
C GLN A 570 -24.01 10.78 -9.54
N ALA A 571 -23.90 11.55 -10.62
CA ALA A 571 -24.75 12.70 -10.91
C ALA A 571 -25.95 12.30 -11.77
N THR A 572 -26.70 11.28 -11.34
CA THR A 572 -27.96 10.84 -11.98
C THR A 572 -29.09 10.85 -10.95
N PRO A 573 -30.37 11.05 -11.33
CA PRO A 573 -31.49 10.96 -10.40
C PRO A 573 -31.54 9.65 -9.62
N GLU A 574 -31.22 8.54 -10.29
CA GLU A 574 -31.31 7.20 -9.71
C GLU A 574 -30.21 6.89 -8.70
N ALA A 575 -29.05 7.54 -8.77
CA ALA A 575 -27.97 7.33 -7.82
C ALA A 575 -28.37 7.77 -6.40
N ALA A 576 -27.95 7.01 -5.38
CA ALA A 576 -28.21 7.32 -3.97
C ALA A 576 -27.38 8.51 -3.42
N THR A 577 -26.67 9.22 -4.29
CA THR A 577 -25.95 10.44 -3.95
C THR A 577 -26.95 11.55 -3.60
N SER A 578 -26.66 12.40 -2.61
CA SER A 578 -27.54 13.54 -2.29
C SER A 578 -27.55 14.58 -3.41
N ASP A 579 -28.65 15.33 -3.55
CA ASP A 579 -28.75 16.45 -4.48
C ASP A 579 -27.59 17.45 -4.31
N ALA A 580 -27.21 17.77 -3.06
CA ALA A 580 -26.10 18.68 -2.79
C ALA A 580 -24.74 18.16 -3.30
N ALA A 581 -24.50 16.84 -3.22
CA ALA A 581 -23.31 16.22 -3.79
C ALA A 581 -23.39 16.08 -5.31
N LYS A 582 -24.58 15.85 -5.88
CA LYS A 582 -24.83 15.86 -7.33
C LYS A 582 -24.58 17.25 -7.93
N ASP A 583 -25.01 18.32 -7.26
CA ASP A 583 -24.72 19.70 -7.65
C ASP A 583 -23.21 20.00 -7.64
N LEU A 584 -22.47 19.49 -6.66
CA LEU A 584 -21.01 19.58 -6.62
C LEU A 584 -20.38 18.86 -7.82
N LEU A 585 -20.77 17.60 -8.06
CA LEU A 585 -20.28 16.77 -9.16
C LEU A 585 -20.54 17.41 -10.52
N ALA A 586 -21.73 17.95 -10.74
CA ALA A 586 -22.12 18.59 -12.00
C ALA A 586 -21.34 19.89 -12.31
N ALA A 587 -20.71 20.49 -11.30
CA ALA A 587 -19.94 21.73 -11.42
C ALA A 587 -18.41 21.53 -11.52
N LEU A 588 -17.93 20.28 -11.50
CA LEU A 588 -16.50 19.97 -11.59
C LEU A 588 -15.98 20.12 -13.02
N ASP A 589 -14.76 20.64 -13.13
CA ASP A 589 -13.89 20.49 -14.30
C ASP A 589 -12.89 19.33 -14.09
N VAL A 590 -12.15 18.94 -15.12
CA VAL A 590 -11.14 17.87 -15.12
C VAL A 590 -10.10 18.08 -14.01
N ALA A 591 -9.70 19.33 -13.77
CA ALA A 591 -8.69 19.70 -12.76
C ALA A 591 -9.26 19.84 -11.32
N ASP A 592 -10.58 19.70 -11.15
CA ASP A 592 -11.26 19.91 -9.87
C ASP A 592 -11.30 18.64 -8.99
N THR A 593 -10.45 17.66 -9.27
CA THR A 593 -10.28 16.44 -8.48
C THR A 593 -8.86 16.36 -7.90
N ARG A 594 -8.72 15.65 -6.79
CA ARG A 594 -7.41 15.41 -6.16
C ARG A 594 -7.41 14.12 -5.35
N ASP A 595 -6.27 13.45 -5.29
CA ASP A 595 -6.06 12.33 -4.39
C ASP A 595 -6.05 12.77 -2.93
N ALA A 596 -6.84 12.07 -2.10
CA ALA A 596 -6.90 12.24 -0.65
C ALA A 596 -6.72 10.88 0.06
N PRO A 597 -6.31 10.88 1.35
CA PRO A 597 -6.21 9.66 2.14
C PRO A 597 -7.48 8.81 2.11
N ASP A 598 -7.32 7.53 1.80
CA ASP A 598 -8.40 6.56 1.80
C ASP A 598 -8.63 6.00 3.22
N PRO A 599 -9.87 5.94 3.74
CA PRO A 599 -10.13 5.48 5.09
C PRO A 599 -9.76 4.01 5.33
N ASP A 600 -9.90 3.14 4.34
CA ASP A 600 -9.68 1.69 4.50
C ASP A 600 -8.19 1.34 4.41
N LEU A 601 -7.42 2.20 3.74
CA LEU A 601 -5.97 2.07 3.57
C LEU A 601 -5.20 3.17 4.30
N PHE A 602 -5.81 3.80 5.31
CA PHE A 602 -5.25 5.00 5.96
C PHE A 602 -3.86 4.76 6.55
N GLU A 603 -3.67 3.69 7.34
CA GLU A 603 -2.37 3.31 7.90
C GLU A 603 -1.32 3.01 6.81
N LEU A 604 -1.78 2.53 5.66
CA LEU A 604 -0.95 2.16 4.52
C LEU A 604 -0.65 3.33 3.58
N GLY A 605 -1.21 4.52 3.85
CA GLY A 605 -1.08 5.70 3.00
C GLY A 605 -1.80 5.57 1.66
N GLY A 606 -2.80 4.69 1.57
CA GLY A 606 -3.63 4.57 0.38
C GLY A 606 -4.37 5.87 0.10
N ARG A 607 -4.59 6.14 -1.19
CA ARG A 607 -5.21 7.37 -1.67
C ARG A 607 -6.29 7.07 -2.70
N ALA A 608 -7.33 7.90 -2.71
CA ALA A 608 -8.41 7.83 -3.67
C ALA A 608 -8.75 9.25 -4.19
N PRO A 609 -9.14 9.37 -5.48
CA PRO A 609 -9.50 10.66 -6.06
C PRO A 609 -10.86 11.13 -5.57
N VAL A 610 -10.93 12.39 -5.16
CA VAL A 610 -12.13 13.04 -4.61
C VAL A 610 -12.31 14.45 -5.16
N ALA A 611 -13.52 14.97 -5.06
CA ALA A 611 -13.83 16.34 -5.47
C ALA A 611 -13.07 17.34 -4.59
N ARG A 612 -12.30 18.22 -5.24
CA ARG A 612 -11.55 19.31 -4.60
C ARG A 612 -12.36 20.60 -4.59
N LYS A 613 -13.08 20.92 -5.67
CA LYS A 613 -13.84 22.17 -5.78
C LYS A 613 -15.11 22.09 -4.92
N GLY A 614 -15.38 23.16 -4.19
CA GLY A 614 -16.57 23.25 -3.33
C GLY A 614 -16.47 22.44 -2.03
N THR A 615 -15.32 21.81 -1.74
CA THR A 615 -15.05 21.09 -0.49
C THR A 615 -13.66 21.49 0.05
N LEU A 616 -13.41 21.21 1.34
CA LEU A 616 -12.08 21.26 1.97
C LEU A 616 -11.61 19.86 2.41
N TYR A 617 -12.36 18.82 2.07
CA TYR A 617 -12.12 17.45 2.54
C TYR A 617 -10.68 16.99 2.22
N ALA A 618 -10.22 17.15 0.97
CA ALA A 618 -8.88 16.68 0.59
C ALA A 618 -7.76 17.33 1.42
N ALA A 619 -7.87 18.64 1.71
CA ALA A 619 -6.88 19.35 2.53
C ALA A 619 -6.95 18.93 4.01
N ARG A 620 -8.18 18.72 4.53
CA ARG A 620 -8.43 18.27 5.90
C ARG A 620 -7.95 16.84 6.14
N ALA A 621 -8.30 15.92 5.25
CA ALA A 621 -7.83 14.53 5.30
C ALA A 621 -6.29 14.45 5.20
N GLU A 622 -5.67 15.22 4.31
CA GLU A 622 -4.21 15.30 4.19
C GLU A 622 -3.55 15.82 5.48
N ARG A 623 -4.17 16.78 6.17
CA ARG A 623 -3.68 17.26 7.47
C ARG A 623 -3.73 16.14 8.52
N LEU A 624 -4.84 15.42 8.62
CA LEU A 624 -4.96 14.28 9.54
C LEU A 624 -3.89 13.24 9.25
N TYR A 625 -3.65 12.91 7.97
CA TYR A 625 -2.61 11.95 7.60
C TYR A 625 -1.20 12.45 7.96
N ARG A 626 -0.90 13.74 7.78
CA ARG A 626 0.39 14.31 8.23
C ARG A 626 0.57 14.28 9.74
N LEU A 627 -0.49 14.49 10.52
CA LEU A 627 -0.44 14.35 11.97
C LEU A 627 -0.21 12.88 12.35
N TYR A 628 -0.89 11.95 11.70
CA TYR A 628 -0.67 10.51 11.90
C TYR A 628 0.77 10.08 11.60
N LEU A 629 1.41 10.66 10.57
CA LEU A 629 2.81 10.36 10.27
C LEU A 629 3.81 10.93 11.29
N ARG A 630 3.40 11.89 12.12
CA ARG A 630 4.28 12.62 13.06
C ARG A 630 4.10 12.20 14.52
N HIS A 631 3.00 11.51 14.84
CA HIS A 631 2.59 11.21 16.20
C HIS A 631 2.17 9.75 16.29
N ASP A 632 2.56 9.06 17.35
CA ASP A 632 2.17 7.67 17.60
C ASP A 632 0.94 7.57 18.51
N ARG A 633 0.68 8.60 19.32
CA ARG A 633 -0.52 8.69 20.16
C ARG A 633 -1.33 9.94 19.88
N ILE A 634 -2.63 9.90 20.14
CA ILE A 634 -3.48 11.10 20.05
C ILE A 634 -3.05 12.15 21.07
N GLU A 635 -2.56 11.71 22.23
CA GLU A 635 -2.06 12.59 23.28
C GLU A 635 -0.74 13.31 22.91
N ASP A 636 -0.02 12.83 21.89
CA ASP A 636 1.23 13.46 21.40
C ASP A 636 0.96 14.61 20.41
N VAL A 637 -0.23 14.64 19.81
CA VAL A 637 -0.63 15.71 18.88
C VAL A 637 -0.72 17.02 19.67
N PRO A 638 -0.08 18.13 19.26
CA PRO A 638 -0.11 19.38 20.02
C PRO A 638 -1.53 19.80 20.42
N ALA A 639 -1.70 20.31 21.65
CA ALA A 639 -3.03 20.65 22.17
C ALA A 639 -3.81 21.63 21.28
N ALA A 640 -3.11 22.59 20.67
CA ALA A 640 -3.70 23.51 19.70
C ALA A 640 -4.21 22.79 18.43
N ASP A 641 -3.45 21.81 17.92
CA ASP A 641 -3.90 21.00 16.78
C ASP A 641 -5.10 20.15 17.17
N ARG A 642 -5.10 19.48 18.33
CA ARG A 642 -6.26 18.70 18.81
C ARG A 642 -7.52 19.55 18.90
N ALA A 643 -7.44 20.71 19.56
CA ALA A 643 -8.58 21.62 19.70
C ALA A 643 -9.09 22.12 18.32
N GLU A 644 -8.18 22.34 17.37
CA GLU A 644 -8.58 22.70 16.01
C GLU A 644 -9.25 21.54 15.27
N LEU A 645 -8.75 20.30 15.40
CA LEU A 645 -9.37 19.12 14.82
C LEU A 645 -10.80 18.92 15.35
N GLU A 646 -10.98 19.03 16.67
CA GLU A 646 -12.29 18.95 17.33
C GLU A 646 -13.26 19.98 16.78
N ARG A 647 -12.81 21.22 16.56
CA ARG A 647 -13.66 22.29 16.02
C ARG A 647 -13.95 22.17 14.52
N THR A 648 -12.97 21.77 13.72
CA THR A 648 -13.02 21.92 12.24
C THR A 648 -13.26 20.62 11.47
N HIS A 649 -12.82 19.48 12.01
CA HIS A 649 -12.95 18.18 11.37
C HIS A 649 -14.14 17.42 11.95
N PHE A 650 -14.19 17.29 13.28
CA PHE A 650 -15.14 16.40 13.97
C PHE A 650 -16.38 17.12 14.51
N GLY A 651 -16.26 18.41 14.86
CA GLY A 651 -17.32 19.16 15.54
C GLY A 651 -17.61 18.69 16.97
N ARG A 652 -16.76 17.80 17.54
CA ARG A 652 -16.88 17.23 18.89
C ARG A 652 -15.51 16.78 19.40
N PRO A 653 -15.35 16.56 20.72
CA PRO A 653 -14.10 16.11 21.33
C PRO A 653 -13.58 14.79 20.74
N LEU A 654 -12.26 14.65 20.60
CA LEU A 654 -11.65 13.44 20.01
C LEU A 654 -11.91 12.18 20.86
N ASP A 655 -12.06 12.33 22.17
CA ASP A 655 -12.42 11.22 23.06
C ASP A 655 -13.85 10.72 22.83
N GLU A 656 -14.77 11.60 22.46
CA GLU A 656 -16.12 11.24 22.06
C GLU A 656 -16.12 10.52 20.71
N VAL A 657 -15.31 11.00 19.75
CA VAL A 657 -15.10 10.30 18.48
C VAL A 657 -14.60 8.89 18.73
N TRP A 658 -13.56 8.71 19.56
CA TRP A 658 -13.00 7.41 19.89
C TRP A 658 -14.04 6.49 20.54
N SER A 659 -14.73 6.98 21.57
CA SER A 659 -15.74 6.21 22.31
C SER A 659 -16.89 5.76 21.40
N GLY A 660 -17.28 6.60 20.44
CA GLY A 660 -18.34 6.31 19.47
C GLY A 660 -17.97 5.26 18.42
N LEU A 661 -16.70 4.94 18.20
CA LEU A 661 -16.32 3.94 17.21
C LEU A 661 -16.68 2.51 17.62
N GLY A 662 -16.73 2.20 18.91
CA GLY A 662 -17.07 0.87 19.42
C GLY A 662 -16.13 -0.25 18.97
N VAL A 663 -14.92 0.07 18.49
CA VAL A 663 -13.90 -0.88 18.04
C VAL A 663 -12.74 -0.96 19.02
N ARG A 664 -12.01 -2.08 18.99
CA ARG A 664 -10.79 -2.25 19.78
C ARG A 664 -9.56 -1.88 18.95
N ALA A 665 -8.74 -0.96 19.44
CA ALA A 665 -7.44 -0.67 18.84
C ALA A 665 -6.41 -1.76 19.20
N ARG A 666 -5.39 -1.89 18.35
CA ARG A 666 -4.26 -2.82 18.54
C ARG A 666 -3.22 -2.21 19.48
N ASP A 667 -3.02 -0.90 19.32
CA ASP A 667 -2.11 -0.03 20.05
C ASP A 667 -2.59 1.43 19.88
N ASP A 668 -1.92 2.40 20.51
CA ASP A 668 -2.29 3.82 20.44
C ASP A 668 -2.17 4.42 19.03
N ARG A 669 -1.27 3.88 18.20
CA ARG A 669 -1.09 4.34 16.82
C ARG A 669 -2.25 3.90 15.94
N HIS A 670 -2.72 2.67 16.14
CA HIS A 670 -3.93 2.17 15.51
C HIS A 670 -5.15 2.96 16.02
N ARG A 671 -5.22 3.31 17.33
CA ARG A 671 -6.26 4.20 17.86
C ARG A 671 -6.26 5.56 17.14
N LEU A 672 -5.10 6.19 17.00
CA LEU A 672 -4.94 7.46 16.27
C LEU A 672 -5.41 7.34 14.81
N ALA A 673 -4.99 6.29 14.11
CA ALA A 673 -5.42 6.00 12.74
C ALA A 673 -6.94 5.83 12.64
N LEU A 674 -7.55 5.08 13.56
CA LEU A 674 -9.00 4.81 13.58
C LEU A 674 -9.81 6.09 13.80
N VAL A 675 -9.37 6.95 14.73
CA VAL A 675 -10.00 8.26 14.99
C VAL A 675 -9.89 9.16 13.75
N PHE A 676 -8.71 9.24 13.13
CA PHE A 676 -8.53 10.06 11.94
C PHE A 676 -9.26 9.52 10.71
N ALA A 677 -9.30 8.20 10.52
CA ALA A 677 -10.10 7.57 9.48
C ALA A 677 -11.61 7.75 9.72
N ALA A 678 -12.05 7.96 10.97
CA ALA A 678 -13.45 8.25 11.29
C ALA A 678 -13.94 9.51 10.59
N TYR A 679 -13.12 10.57 10.52
CA TYR A 679 -13.44 11.79 9.77
C TYR A 679 -13.78 11.47 8.31
N CYS A 680 -12.99 10.63 7.64
CA CYS A 680 -13.22 10.26 6.25
C CYS A 680 -14.53 9.47 6.04
N ARG A 681 -14.89 8.61 7.00
CA ARG A 681 -16.16 7.87 6.99
C ARG A 681 -17.36 8.79 7.24
N GLU A 682 -17.26 9.68 8.21
CA GLU A 682 -18.29 10.68 8.53
C GLU A 682 -18.49 11.67 7.38
N ALA A 683 -17.41 12.12 6.76
CA ALA A 683 -17.41 12.96 5.57
C ALA A 683 -18.15 12.31 4.39
N THR A 684 -18.01 10.99 4.22
CA THR A 684 -18.74 10.23 3.19
C THR A 684 -20.22 10.15 3.54
N ALA A 685 -20.55 9.79 4.79
CA ALA A 685 -21.94 9.71 5.25
C ALA A 685 -22.67 11.06 5.14
N ALA A 686 -22.00 12.16 5.50
CA ALA A 686 -22.54 13.51 5.39
C ALA A 686 -22.81 13.93 3.93
N ALA A 687 -21.92 13.54 3.00
CA ALA A 687 -22.11 13.79 1.58
C ALA A 687 -23.30 13.00 1.01
N LEU A 688 -23.45 11.73 1.40
CA LEU A 688 -24.56 10.88 0.97
C LEU A 688 -25.90 11.35 1.53
N ALA A 689 -25.94 11.79 2.78
CA ALA A 689 -27.15 12.30 3.42
C ALA A 689 -27.46 13.77 3.06
N GLY A 690 -26.54 14.49 2.40
CA GLY A 690 -26.74 15.89 2.04
C GLY A 690 -26.85 16.82 3.27
N VAL A 691 -26.12 16.51 4.34
CA VAL A 691 -26.20 17.24 5.61
C VAL A 691 -25.81 18.70 5.41
N ALA A 692 -26.77 19.61 5.63
CA ALA A 692 -26.54 21.05 5.54
C ALA A 692 -25.45 21.50 6.53
N GLY A 693 -24.59 22.44 6.12
CA GLY A 693 -23.46 22.91 6.93
C GLY A 693 -22.20 22.02 6.89
N GLN A 694 -22.30 20.77 6.45
CA GLN A 694 -21.15 19.85 6.31
C GLN A 694 -20.56 19.83 4.89
N ARG A 695 -21.04 20.68 3.97
CA ARG A 695 -20.60 20.70 2.56
C ARG A 695 -19.07 20.78 2.40
N LEU A 696 -18.39 21.57 3.23
CA LEU A 696 -16.92 21.68 3.20
C LEU A 696 -16.20 20.38 3.63
N ASN A 697 -16.88 19.47 4.33
CA ASN A 697 -16.35 18.19 4.74
C ASN A 697 -16.73 17.05 3.79
N TYR A 698 -17.58 17.28 2.78
CA TYR A 698 -18.03 16.20 1.92
C TYR A 698 -16.87 15.48 1.25
N ARG A 699 -16.77 14.17 1.50
CA ARG A 699 -15.96 13.27 0.69
C ARG A 699 -16.82 12.77 -0.44
N VAL A 700 -16.57 13.28 -1.64
CA VAL A 700 -17.25 12.84 -2.87
C VAL A 700 -16.21 12.18 -3.76
N PRO A 701 -16.18 10.83 -3.86
CA PRO A 701 -15.30 10.13 -4.79
C PRO A 701 -15.53 10.63 -6.22
N SER A 702 -14.50 11.00 -6.95
CA SER A 702 -14.65 11.51 -8.32
C SER A 702 -13.31 11.49 -9.05
N GLY A 703 -13.30 10.99 -10.28
CA GLY A 703 -12.17 11.10 -11.18
C GLY A 703 -12.28 12.27 -12.16
N PRO A 704 -11.23 12.51 -12.96
CA PRO A 704 -11.25 13.52 -14.03
C PRO A 704 -12.33 13.26 -15.11
N ASP A 705 -12.85 12.03 -15.19
CA ASP A 705 -13.95 11.62 -16.07
C ASP A 705 -15.24 12.39 -15.81
N VAL A 706 -15.53 12.76 -14.56
CA VAL A 706 -16.72 13.56 -14.23
C VAL A 706 -16.61 14.96 -14.84
N GLY A 707 -15.44 15.60 -14.69
CA GLY A 707 -15.19 16.91 -15.28
C GLY A 707 -15.20 16.88 -16.81
N ALA A 708 -14.60 15.84 -17.40
CA ALA A 708 -14.63 15.63 -18.84
C ALA A 708 -16.07 15.41 -19.36
N PHE A 709 -16.88 14.63 -18.64
CA PHE A 709 -18.29 14.43 -18.96
C PHE A 709 -19.07 15.75 -18.85
N ASN A 710 -18.84 16.57 -17.82
CA ASN A 710 -19.50 17.87 -17.69
C ASN A 710 -19.17 18.80 -18.87
N GLY A 711 -17.91 18.82 -19.32
CA GLY A 711 -17.49 19.56 -20.51
C GLY A 711 -18.18 19.05 -21.78
N PHE A 712 -18.32 17.73 -21.94
CA PHE A 712 -19.06 17.12 -23.05
C PHE A 712 -20.57 17.44 -23.00
N ALA A 713 -21.17 17.36 -21.82
CA ALA A 713 -22.60 17.56 -21.62
C ALA A 713 -23.02 19.03 -21.73
N ALA A 714 -22.07 19.97 -21.66
CA ALA A 714 -22.32 21.40 -21.77
C ALA A 714 -23.07 21.74 -23.06
N GLY A 715 -24.17 22.51 -22.95
CA GLY A 715 -25.01 22.85 -24.09
C GLY A 715 -25.95 21.75 -24.58
N THR A 716 -25.99 20.60 -23.90
CA THR A 716 -26.96 19.51 -24.15
C THR A 716 -27.97 19.41 -22.99
N PRO A 717 -29.09 18.68 -23.16
CA PRO A 717 -30.00 18.39 -22.05
C PRO A 717 -29.31 17.71 -20.85
N LEU A 718 -28.22 16.95 -21.09
CA LEU A 718 -27.46 16.27 -20.03
C LEU A 718 -26.62 17.24 -19.17
N ALA A 719 -26.56 18.54 -19.50
CA ALA A 719 -25.83 19.51 -18.69
C ALA A 719 -26.32 19.52 -17.24
N HIS A 720 -27.64 19.48 -17.05
CA HIS A 720 -28.26 19.45 -15.73
C HIS A 720 -28.40 18.00 -15.23
N TRP A 721 -27.93 17.70 -14.02
CA TRP A 721 -27.89 16.31 -13.54
C TRP A 721 -29.26 15.65 -13.41
N ARG A 722 -30.33 16.43 -13.19
CA ARG A 722 -31.70 15.88 -13.17
C ARG A 722 -32.16 15.27 -14.50
N ALA A 723 -31.50 15.59 -15.61
CA ALA A 723 -31.75 14.99 -16.92
C ALA A 723 -30.70 13.91 -17.28
N ARG A 724 -29.70 13.67 -16.42
CA ARG A 724 -28.67 12.66 -16.63
C ARG A 724 -29.19 11.32 -16.13
N HIS A 725 -29.54 10.44 -17.05
CA HIS A 725 -29.91 9.08 -16.68
C HIS A 725 -28.82 8.10 -17.13
N PRO A 726 -28.52 7.04 -16.36
CA PRO A 726 -27.40 6.13 -16.63
C PRO A 726 -27.50 5.44 -18.01
N ASP A 727 -28.71 5.15 -18.48
CA ASP A 727 -28.98 4.63 -19.82
C ASP A 727 -28.72 5.67 -20.91
N LEU A 728 -29.14 6.93 -20.71
CA LEU A 728 -28.86 8.03 -21.65
C LEU A 728 -27.36 8.36 -21.71
N ILE A 729 -26.66 8.34 -20.57
CA ILE A 729 -25.20 8.50 -20.51
C ILE A 729 -24.55 7.41 -21.35
N ALA A 730 -24.89 6.14 -21.12
CA ALA A 730 -24.34 5.03 -21.88
C ALA A 730 -24.65 5.13 -23.38
N GLU A 731 -25.86 5.55 -23.76
CA GLU A 731 -26.25 5.73 -25.15
C GLU A 731 -25.44 6.84 -25.84
N GLU A 732 -25.28 8.00 -25.22
CA GLU A 732 -24.48 9.10 -25.78
C GLU A 732 -23.00 8.74 -25.89
N LEU A 733 -22.47 8.06 -24.86
CA LEU A 733 -21.09 7.59 -24.86
C LEU A 733 -20.81 6.54 -25.95
N MET A 734 -21.77 5.68 -26.28
CA MET A 734 -21.59 4.59 -27.25
C MET A 734 -22.00 4.96 -28.69
N SER A 735 -23.04 5.76 -28.88
CA SER A 735 -23.59 6.09 -30.21
C SER A 735 -22.70 7.01 -31.05
N ARG A 736 -21.87 7.84 -30.42
CA ARG A 736 -21.00 8.82 -31.09
C ARG A 736 -19.54 8.35 -31.25
N THR A 737 -19.30 7.03 -31.20
CA THR A 737 -17.96 6.43 -31.24
C THR A 737 -17.52 5.99 -32.64
N GLY A 738 -18.38 6.12 -33.65
CA GLY A 738 -18.01 5.92 -35.05
C GLY A 738 -17.11 7.05 -35.58
N PRO A 739 -16.32 6.81 -36.64
CA PRO A 739 -15.58 7.89 -37.31
C PRO A 739 -16.58 8.99 -37.70
N GLY A 740 -16.38 10.18 -37.15
CA GLY A 740 -17.29 11.32 -37.34
C GLY A 740 -17.52 11.62 -38.82
N ARG A 741 -18.76 11.98 -39.14
CA ARG A 741 -19.06 12.73 -40.36
C ARG A 741 -18.60 14.17 -40.21
#